data_AF-A0A0A9Y1W0-F1
#
_entry.id   AF-A0A0A9Y1W0-F1
#
_cell.length_a   1.000
_cell.length_b   1.000
_cell.length_c   1.000
_cell.angle_alpha   90.00
_cell.angle_beta   90.00
_cell.angle_gamma   90.00
#
_symmetry.space_group_name_H-M   'P 1'
#
loop_
_entity.id
_entity.type
_entity.pdbx_description
1 polymer ?
#
loop_
_entity_poly.entity_id
_entity_poly.type
_entity_poly.pdbx_seq_one_letter_code
_entity_poly.pdbx_strand_id
1 'polypeptide(L)'
;FCVVESLEFPYFAEVKSLFLLNFGITSVKDILSSSCDLPLTPGIIEILSYGSPALHAGGPPMGLSGDDRAGAAATASCCRPSVGSSISARSAGSPDPVAASSARSCSSCCNQAAQAQMQPQPGMPKHPEPITDDKLQEKAQKWQQLQTKRFAEKRKFGFVDAQKEDMPPEHIRKIIRDHGDMSSRKYRHDKRVYLGALKYMPHAVMKLLENMPMPWEQIRDVKALYHITGAITFVNEIPWVIEPVYIAQWGTMWIMMRREKRDRRHFKRMRFPPFDDEEPPLDYADNVLDVEPLEAIQIDMDSDEDGSVVKWFYDHKPLVGTPHVNGPTYRKWNLTLPQIATLYRLANQLLTDLVDENYFYLFDQKSFFTAKALNMAIPGGPKFEPLIKDSNAGDEDWNEFNDINKIIIRQPIRTEYRIAFPYLYNNLPHYVQLSWYHAPNVVFIKTEDPDLPAFYFDPLINPISHRHSLKAIDQLPDDEEEFELAAEVQPFLQETPLYTDNTANGISLLWAPRPFNLRSGRTRRAVDVPLVKSWYREHVPPGQPVKVRVSYQKLLKYFVLNALKHRPPKPQKKRYLFRSFKGTKFFQTTTLDWVEAGLQVCRQGYNMLNLLIHRKNLNYLHLDYNFNLKPVKTLTTKERKKSRFGNAFHLCREILRLTKLIIDSHVQYRLNNVDAFQLADGLQYVFAHVGQLTGMYRYKYTHETDQDVQGLEAFDLLQVQYRTSRKRSRVR
;
A
#
# COMPACT_ATOMS: atom_id res chain seq x y z
N PHE A 1 14.40 21.51 -20.58
CA PHE A 1 15.63 21.14 -19.85
C PHE A 1 15.56 21.65 -18.40
N CYS A 2 15.13 22.88 -18.11
CA CYS A 2 14.92 23.35 -16.72
C CYS A 2 13.76 22.70 -15.91
N VAL A 3 12.91 21.86 -16.51
CA VAL A 3 11.79 21.17 -15.83
C VAL A 3 12.14 19.73 -15.44
N VAL A 4 13.31 19.22 -15.87
CA VAL A 4 13.73 17.83 -15.62
C VAL A 4 14.80 17.75 -14.50
N GLU A 5 15.48 18.85 -14.19
CA GLU A 5 16.51 18.92 -13.13
C GLU A 5 15.97 19.31 -11.75
N SER A 6 14.75 19.86 -11.66
CA SER A 6 14.18 20.44 -10.43
C SER A 6 13.11 19.56 -9.76
N LEU A 7 13.02 18.29 -10.14
CA LEU A 7 12.07 17.34 -9.53
C LEU A 7 12.80 16.40 -8.57
N GLU A 8 12.94 16.82 -7.31
CA GLU A 8 13.08 15.87 -6.21
C GLU A 8 11.83 14.98 -6.22
N PHE A 9 11.99 13.70 -6.56
CA PHE A 9 10.90 12.74 -6.68
C PHE A 9 10.39 12.32 -5.29
N PRO A 10 9.20 12.76 -4.83
CA PRO A 10 8.64 12.36 -3.53
C PRO A 10 8.04 10.94 -3.53
N TYR A 11 8.06 10.25 -4.68
CA TYR A 11 7.41 8.94 -4.88
C TYR A 11 8.38 7.75 -4.80
N PHE A 12 9.66 7.99 -4.51
CA PHE A 12 10.66 6.92 -4.38
C PHE A 12 10.48 6.10 -3.08
N ALA A 13 9.81 6.67 -2.07
CA ALA A 13 9.49 6.00 -0.82
C ALA A 13 8.49 4.84 -0.96
N GLU A 14 7.53 4.94 -1.91
CA GLU A 14 6.50 3.91 -2.10
C GLU A 14 6.99 2.74 -2.97
N VAL A 15 7.88 2.99 -3.94
CA VAL A 15 8.58 1.92 -4.69
C VAL A 15 9.50 1.11 -3.77
N LYS A 16 10.13 1.74 -2.76
CA LYS A 16 10.89 1.04 -1.71
C LYS A 16 10.04 0.07 -0.89
N SER A 17 8.80 0.46 -0.54
CA SER A 17 7.86 -0.43 0.14
C SER A 17 7.45 -1.64 -0.70
N LEU A 18 7.45 -1.48 -2.04
CA LEU A 18 7.15 -2.52 -3.01
C LEU A 18 8.24 -3.57 -3.22
N PHE A 19 9.49 -3.20 -3.00
CA PHE A 19 10.62 -4.13 -3.03
C PHE A 19 10.66 -5.05 -1.80
N LEU A 20 9.97 -4.68 -0.72
CA LEU A 20 9.93 -5.36 0.58
C LEU A 20 8.64 -6.16 0.80
N LEU A 21 7.79 -6.21 -0.22
CA LEU A 21 6.35 -6.39 -0.10
C LEU A 21 5.91 -7.86 -0.11
N ASN A 22 6.73 -8.75 -0.67
CA ASN A 22 6.43 -10.19 -0.65
C ASN A 22 7.01 -10.92 0.57
N PHE A 23 7.79 -10.25 1.42
CA PHE A 23 8.42 -10.90 2.59
C PHE A 23 8.38 -10.12 3.91
N GLY A 24 7.62 -9.01 4.01
CA GLY A 24 7.18 -8.49 5.31
C GLY A 24 8.14 -7.53 6.03
N ILE A 25 8.80 -6.61 5.32
CA ILE A 25 9.47 -5.46 5.94
C ILE A 25 8.64 -4.19 5.74
N THR A 26 8.27 -3.60 6.89
CA THR A 26 7.81 -2.22 7.15
C THR A 26 6.43 -1.72 6.70
N SER A 27 5.81 -0.99 7.64
CA SER A 27 4.61 -0.17 7.45
C SER A 27 4.93 1.05 6.59
N VAL A 28 4.18 1.24 5.51
CA VAL A 28 4.28 2.39 4.58
C VAL A 28 3.96 3.74 5.26
N LYS A 29 3.36 3.73 6.47
CA LYS A 29 2.88 4.95 7.12
C LYS A 29 3.97 5.90 7.61
N ASP A 30 5.20 5.44 7.86
CA ASP A 30 6.17 6.22 8.65
C ASP A 30 7.22 6.95 7.79
N ILE A 31 7.26 6.67 6.49
CA ILE A 31 8.18 7.33 5.55
C ILE A 31 7.53 8.60 4.96
N LEU A 32 6.20 8.69 4.93
CA LEU A 32 5.47 9.85 4.41
C LEU A 32 5.64 11.12 5.27
N SER A 33 6.18 11.03 6.50
CA SER A 33 6.28 12.17 7.40
C SER A 33 7.60 12.95 7.34
N SER A 34 8.66 12.44 6.69
CA SER A 34 9.97 13.11 6.69
C SER A 34 10.31 13.87 5.39
N SER A 35 9.35 14.07 4.49
CA SER A 35 9.58 14.76 3.20
C SER A 35 8.62 15.93 2.94
N CYS A 36 8.01 16.49 3.97
CA CYS A 36 7.13 17.65 3.84
C CYS A 36 7.58 18.77 4.78
N ASP A 37 8.69 19.41 4.43
CA ASP A 37 9.02 20.78 4.80
C ASP A 37 9.85 21.41 3.66
N LEU A 38 9.17 21.91 2.62
CA LEU A 38 9.67 22.95 1.70
C LEU A 38 8.44 23.69 1.12
N PRO A 39 8.43 25.04 1.11
CA PRO A 39 7.29 25.82 0.63
C PRO A 39 7.30 25.82 -0.90
N LEU A 40 6.29 25.19 -1.52
CA LEU A 40 6.04 25.34 -2.95
C LEU A 40 5.19 26.60 -3.16
N THR A 41 5.82 27.63 -3.71
CA THR A 41 5.19 28.87 -4.17
C THR A 41 4.12 28.59 -5.25
N PRO A 42 2.99 29.32 -5.26
CA PRO A 42 1.92 29.13 -6.23
C PRO A 42 2.25 29.85 -7.54
N GLY A 43 2.53 29.09 -8.59
CA GLY A 43 2.65 29.60 -9.95
C GLY A 43 2.89 28.43 -10.91
N ILE A 44 2.38 28.53 -12.14
CA ILE A 44 2.42 27.53 -13.22
C ILE A 44 1.18 26.60 -13.26
N ILE A 45 0.01 27.23 -13.40
CA ILE A 45 -1.03 26.78 -14.33
C ILE A 45 -1.17 27.92 -15.34
N GLU A 46 -0.41 27.87 -16.44
CA GLU A 46 -0.62 28.61 -17.70
C GLU A 46 0.67 28.54 -18.52
N ILE A 47 0.76 27.62 -19.50
CA ILE A 47 1.52 27.85 -20.76
C ILE A 47 0.84 27.02 -21.86
N LEU A 48 -0.19 27.59 -22.47
CA LEU A 48 -0.60 27.38 -23.86
C LEU A 48 -1.19 28.71 -24.38
N SER A 49 -0.36 29.73 -24.61
CA SER A 49 -0.60 30.81 -25.58
C SER A 49 0.59 31.76 -25.66
N TYR A 50 0.80 32.33 -26.85
CA TYR A 50 1.92 33.15 -27.30
C TYR A 50 1.96 34.57 -26.72
N GLY A 51 3.18 35.15 -26.62
CA GLY A 51 3.49 36.47 -27.23
C GLY A 51 3.78 37.71 -26.36
N SER A 52 5.07 37.93 -26.02
CA SER A 52 5.86 39.20 -26.08
C SER A 52 5.48 40.46 -25.25
N PRO A 53 6.44 41.40 -25.02
CA PRO A 53 6.81 41.85 -23.66
C PRO A 53 6.63 43.36 -23.38
N ALA A 54 6.72 43.75 -22.10
CA ALA A 54 7.73 44.68 -21.56
C ALA A 54 7.31 45.42 -20.27
N LEU A 55 8.34 45.81 -19.51
CA LEU A 55 8.49 46.97 -18.60
C LEU A 55 8.52 46.77 -17.06
N HIS A 56 9.52 47.49 -16.53
CA HIS A 56 10.16 47.53 -15.22
C HIS A 56 9.39 48.32 -14.15
N ALA A 57 9.66 47.98 -12.88
CA ALA A 57 9.99 48.83 -11.71
C ALA A 57 9.61 48.06 -10.42
N GLY A 58 10.32 48.03 -9.29
CA GLY A 58 11.42 48.85 -8.80
C GLY A 58 11.17 49.23 -7.33
N GLY A 59 11.55 48.35 -6.38
CA GLY A 59 11.90 48.67 -4.99
C GLY A 59 10.83 49.26 -4.03
N PRO A 60 11.21 49.60 -2.77
CA PRO A 60 11.21 48.62 -1.66
C PRO A 60 10.56 49.18 -0.34
N PRO A 61 11.02 48.90 0.90
CA PRO A 61 10.20 48.31 1.96
C PRO A 61 10.01 49.21 3.21
N MET A 62 9.14 48.86 4.15
CA MET A 62 9.17 49.40 5.52
C MET A 62 8.58 48.39 6.50
N GLY A 63 9.27 48.20 7.64
CA GLY A 63 8.91 47.26 8.69
C GLY A 63 8.44 47.93 9.98
N LEU A 64 8.74 47.23 11.09
CA LEU A 64 8.57 47.58 12.52
C LEU A 64 7.18 47.23 13.09
N SER A 65 7.13 46.20 13.95
CA SER A 65 7.17 46.26 15.45
C SER A 65 5.78 46.52 16.02
N GLY A 66 5.27 45.88 17.07
CA GLY A 66 5.78 44.94 18.05
C GLY A 66 4.59 44.59 18.97
N ASP A 67 4.80 43.59 19.83
CA ASP A 67 4.21 43.38 21.16
C ASP A 67 2.82 43.96 21.48
N ASP A 68 1.86 43.10 21.86
CA ASP A 68 1.66 42.86 23.29
C ASP A 68 0.63 41.75 23.64
N ARG A 69 1.03 41.03 24.68
CA ARG A 69 0.36 40.26 25.72
C ARG A 69 -1.18 40.07 25.77
N ALA A 70 -1.47 38.78 26.03
CA ALA A 70 -2.26 38.23 27.14
C ALA A 70 -3.79 38.12 27.03
N GLY A 71 -4.28 36.97 27.51
CA GLY A 71 -5.46 36.95 28.37
C GLY A 71 -6.61 36.03 27.97
N ALA A 72 -6.50 34.75 28.36
CA ALA A 72 -7.56 33.94 28.99
C ALA A 72 -8.85 33.56 28.23
N ALA A 73 -9.15 32.24 28.32
CA ALA A 73 -10.42 31.57 28.67
C ALA A 73 -11.75 32.04 28.03
N ALA A 74 -12.79 31.24 27.81
CA ALA A 74 -13.14 29.82 27.80
C ALA A 74 -14.63 29.80 27.40
N THR A 75 -15.20 28.63 27.11
CA THR A 75 -16.65 28.31 26.98
C THR A 75 -17.34 28.83 25.70
N ALA A 76 -17.76 27.99 24.75
CA ALA A 76 -18.78 26.93 24.74
C ALA A 76 -20.22 27.44 24.50
N SER A 77 -20.87 26.77 23.54
CA SER A 77 -22.31 26.55 23.41
C SER A 77 -23.14 27.47 22.48
N CYS A 78 -23.45 26.90 21.32
CA CYS A 78 -24.78 26.64 20.74
C CYS A 78 -25.82 27.74 20.44
N CYS A 79 -26.58 27.40 19.39
CA CYS A 79 -27.94 27.80 19.02
C CYS A 79 -28.14 29.02 18.10
N ARG A 80 -28.24 28.70 16.79
CA ARG A 80 -29.42 28.82 15.89
C ARG A 80 -30.32 30.09 15.89
N PRO A 81 -31.04 30.34 14.76
CA PRO A 81 -31.22 31.67 14.19
C PRO A 81 -32.63 32.25 14.37
N SER A 82 -32.76 33.58 14.25
CA SER A 82 -34.04 34.26 14.07
C SER A 82 -33.94 35.52 13.18
N VAL A 83 -34.57 35.41 12.01
CA VAL A 83 -35.50 36.33 11.31
C VAL A 83 -35.63 37.79 11.80
N GLY A 84 -35.68 38.72 10.83
CA GLY A 84 -36.36 40.04 10.88
C GLY A 84 -35.48 41.19 10.33
N SER A 85 -35.62 41.67 9.09
CA SER A 85 -36.64 42.55 8.48
C SER A 85 -36.57 44.04 8.84
N SER A 86 -36.16 44.90 7.89
CA SER A 86 -36.57 46.33 7.68
C SER A 86 -35.77 46.91 6.48
N ILE A 87 -36.32 47.07 5.27
CA ILE A 87 -37.09 48.19 4.69
C ILE A 87 -36.40 49.57 4.73
N SER A 88 -36.01 50.07 3.55
CA SER A 88 -36.06 51.47 3.04
C SER A 88 -35.07 51.60 1.85
N ALA A 89 -35.20 52.36 0.76
CA ALA A 89 -36.26 52.92 -0.07
C ALA A 89 -35.58 53.39 -1.38
N ARG A 90 -36.30 53.32 -2.52
CA ARG A 90 -36.32 54.17 -3.76
C ARG A 90 -35.05 54.94 -4.20
N SER A 91 -34.66 55.12 -5.47
CA SER A 91 -35.25 54.87 -6.81
C SER A 91 -34.28 55.33 -7.92
N ALA A 92 -34.42 54.73 -9.11
CA ALA A 92 -34.22 55.25 -10.49
C ALA A 92 -32.80 55.47 -11.08
N GLY A 93 -32.62 54.93 -12.30
CA GLY A 93 -31.64 55.44 -13.29
C GLY A 93 -30.91 54.37 -14.13
N SER A 94 -31.53 53.87 -15.20
CA SER A 94 -30.90 53.17 -16.35
C SER A 94 -30.24 54.17 -17.34
N PRO A 95 -29.61 53.81 -18.49
CA PRO A 95 -29.24 52.51 -19.08
C PRO A 95 -27.78 52.42 -19.64
N ASP A 96 -27.45 51.24 -20.19
CA ASP A 96 -26.24 50.87 -20.97
C ASP A 96 -25.92 51.76 -22.19
N PRO A 97 -24.69 51.63 -22.74
CA PRO A 97 -24.51 51.65 -24.18
C PRO A 97 -23.72 50.44 -24.75
N VAL A 98 -24.04 50.16 -26.02
CA VAL A 98 -23.47 49.15 -26.93
C VAL A 98 -22.44 49.79 -27.89
N ALA A 99 -21.57 48.96 -28.50
CA ALA A 99 -20.77 49.12 -29.76
C ALA A 99 -19.25 49.07 -29.51
N ALA A 100 -18.33 48.56 -30.37
CA ALA A 100 -18.25 48.04 -31.75
C ALA A 100 -16.99 47.10 -31.79
N SER A 101 -16.56 46.34 -32.80
CA SER A 101 -16.54 46.54 -34.26
C SER A 101 -15.97 45.28 -34.94
N SER A 102 -16.35 45.06 -36.21
CA SER A 102 -15.73 44.12 -37.16
C SER A 102 -15.54 44.83 -38.49
N ALA A 103 -14.42 44.60 -39.19
CA ALA A 103 -14.19 45.09 -40.55
C ALA A 103 -13.38 44.08 -41.37
N ARG A 104 -13.89 43.69 -42.56
CA ARG A 104 -13.27 43.90 -43.89
C ARG A 104 -13.83 42.99 -45.00
N SER A 105 -13.67 43.51 -46.22
CA SER A 105 -13.83 42.99 -47.59
C SER A 105 -15.22 43.17 -48.20
N CYS A 106 -15.47 43.96 -49.26
CA CYS A 106 -14.86 44.28 -50.58
C CYS A 106 -15.69 43.69 -51.75
N SER A 107 -16.22 44.60 -52.58
CA SER A 107 -16.23 44.57 -54.05
C SER A 107 -17.44 44.00 -54.83
N SER A 108 -17.73 44.71 -55.93
CA SER A 108 -18.60 44.42 -57.10
C SER A 108 -20.03 44.97 -57.02
N CYS A 109 -20.35 46.17 -57.50
CA CYS A 109 -20.41 46.71 -58.89
C CYS A 109 -21.83 46.65 -59.49
N CYS A 110 -22.32 47.83 -59.87
CA CYS A 110 -23.58 48.13 -60.54
C CYS A 110 -23.66 47.56 -61.96
N ASN A 111 -24.86 47.17 -62.43
CA ASN A 111 -25.52 47.85 -63.55
C ASN A 111 -26.88 47.24 -63.93
N GLN A 112 -27.77 48.14 -64.41
CA GLN A 112 -29.01 47.94 -65.18
C GLN A 112 -30.24 47.42 -64.40
N ALA A 113 -31.46 47.91 -64.62
CA ALA A 113 -32.01 49.04 -65.36
C ALA A 113 -33.45 49.25 -64.85
N ALA A 114 -33.98 50.45 -65.06
CA ALA A 114 -35.29 50.91 -64.62
C ALA A 114 -36.47 50.08 -65.17
N GLN A 115 -37.52 49.92 -64.36
CA GLN A 115 -38.88 50.28 -64.78
C GLN A 115 -39.85 50.34 -63.57
N ALA A 116 -40.76 51.32 -63.70
CA ALA A 116 -41.77 51.81 -62.79
C ALA A 116 -42.59 50.77 -61.99
N GLN A 117 -43.00 51.12 -60.76
CA GLN A 117 -44.39 51.47 -60.42
C GLN A 117 -44.58 51.74 -58.91
N MET A 118 -45.24 52.89 -58.65
CA MET A 118 -46.07 53.31 -57.50
C MET A 118 -45.67 52.93 -56.05
N GLN A 119 -45.33 53.95 -55.27
CA GLN A 119 -45.64 53.97 -53.82
C GLN A 119 -47.17 54.12 -53.62
N PRO A 120 -47.70 53.65 -52.48
CA PRO A 120 -48.21 54.65 -51.55
C PRO A 120 -47.77 54.44 -50.10
N GLN A 121 -47.91 55.56 -49.39
CA GLN A 121 -47.51 55.93 -48.04
C GLN A 121 -48.18 55.16 -46.89
N PRO A 122 -47.65 55.30 -45.65
CA PRO A 122 -47.94 54.45 -44.50
C PRO A 122 -49.23 54.82 -43.77
N GLY A 123 -50.07 53.82 -43.51
CA GLY A 123 -51.25 53.90 -42.64
C GLY A 123 -51.02 53.23 -41.28
N MET A 124 -51.25 54.02 -40.22
CA MET A 124 -51.53 53.76 -38.79
C MET A 124 -51.35 52.37 -38.14
N PRO A 125 -50.95 52.33 -36.84
CA PRO A 125 -50.64 51.10 -36.11
C PRO A 125 -51.88 50.23 -35.89
N LYS A 126 -51.85 49.00 -36.43
CA LYS A 126 -52.90 48.00 -36.19
C LYS A 126 -52.76 47.41 -34.78
N HIS A 127 -53.89 47.39 -34.06
CA HIS A 127 -54.09 46.63 -32.83
C HIS A 127 -53.64 45.16 -32.99
N PRO A 128 -53.11 44.51 -31.93
CA PRO A 128 -52.66 43.12 -32.02
C PRO A 128 -53.85 42.21 -32.38
N GLU A 129 -53.71 41.49 -33.49
CA GLU A 129 -54.68 40.47 -33.90
C GLU A 129 -54.89 39.46 -32.75
N PRO A 130 -56.14 39.03 -32.49
CA PRO A 130 -56.39 37.97 -31.53
C PRO A 130 -55.67 36.70 -32.01
N ILE A 131 -54.74 36.20 -31.19
CA ILE A 131 -54.00 34.97 -31.46
C ILE A 131 -55.05 33.84 -31.57
N THR A 132 -55.09 33.15 -32.71
CA THR A 132 -55.95 31.97 -32.90
C THR A 132 -55.57 30.86 -31.92
N ASP A 133 -56.55 30.12 -31.40
CA ASP A 133 -56.34 29.05 -30.41
C ASP A 133 -55.30 28.02 -30.87
N ASP A 134 -55.26 27.70 -32.16
CA ASP A 134 -54.26 26.79 -32.75
C ASP A 134 -52.82 27.32 -32.61
N LYS A 135 -52.59 28.62 -32.78
CA LYS A 135 -51.27 29.25 -32.60
C LYS A 135 -50.88 29.31 -31.12
N LEU A 136 -51.86 29.43 -30.23
CA LEU A 136 -51.68 29.37 -28.77
C LEU A 136 -51.31 27.95 -28.33
N GLN A 137 -51.96 26.93 -28.88
CA GLN A 137 -51.67 25.53 -28.60
C GLN A 137 -50.29 25.12 -29.13
N GLU A 138 -49.91 25.55 -30.34
CA GLU A 138 -48.57 25.32 -30.88
C GLU A 138 -47.49 26.01 -30.02
N LYS A 139 -47.75 27.24 -29.57
CA LYS A 139 -46.86 27.96 -28.65
C LYS A 139 -46.75 27.27 -27.29
N ALA A 140 -47.86 26.75 -26.76
CA ALA A 140 -47.88 25.97 -25.51
C ALA A 140 -47.09 24.66 -25.66
N GLN A 141 -47.23 23.93 -26.76
CA GLN A 141 -46.45 22.72 -27.04
C GLN A 141 -44.96 23.03 -27.18
N LYS A 142 -44.59 24.08 -27.93
CA LYS A 142 -43.19 24.53 -28.04
C LYS A 142 -42.62 24.94 -26.69
N TRP A 143 -43.40 25.63 -25.87
CA TRP A 143 -43.03 26.00 -24.50
C TRP A 143 -42.84 24.76 -23.62
N GLN A 144 -43.77 23.80 -23.66
CA GLN A 144 -43.68 22.56 -22.91
C GLN A 144 -42.44 21.76 -23.32
N GLN A 145 -42.19 21.56 -24.62
CA GLN A 145 -40.98 20.88 -25.10
C GLN A 145 -39.70 21.61 -24.69
N LEU A 146 -39.69 22.94 -24.77
CA LEU A 146 -38.56 23.75 -24.32
C LEU A 146 -38.31 23.57 -22.82
N GLN A 147 -39.37 23.56 -22.01
CA GLN A 147 -39.27 23.49 -20.56
C GLN A 147 -38.91 22.09 -20.06
N THR A 148 -39.49 21.05 -20.67
CA THR A 148 -39.09 19.66 -20.42
C THR A 148 -37.63 19.42 -20.79
N LYS A 149 -37.14 19.99 -21.90
CA LYS A 149 -35.72 19.88 -22.29
C LYS A 149 -34.80 20.75 -21.42
N ARG A 150 -35.23 21.95 -21.05
CA ARG A 150 -34.43 22.91 -20.25
C ARG A 150 -34.27 22.45 -18.81
N PHE A 151 -35.32 21.94 -18.20
CA PHE A 151 -35.35 21.45 -16.81
C PHE A 151 -35.28 19.92 -16.71
N ALA A 152 -34.80 19.25 -17.76
CA ALA A 152 -34.48 17.83 -17.72
C ALA A 152 -33.46 17.56 -16.59
N GLU A 153 -33.54 16.41 -15.95
CA GLU A 153 -32.68 16.08 -14.81
C GLU A 153 -31.19 16.16 -15.11
N LYS A 154 -30.80 15.81 -16.35
CA LYS A 154 -29.42 15.90 -16.86
C LYS A 154 -28.86 17.33 -16.93
N ARG A 155 -29.72 18.34 -16.83
CA ARG A 155 -29.35 19.77 -16.88
C ARG A 155 -29.41 20.46 -15.51
N LYS A 156 -29.75 19.73 -14.44
CA LYS A 156 -29.71 20.25 -13.07
C LYS A 156 -28.27 20.66 -12.74
N PHE A 157 -28.10 21.81 -12.08
CA PHE A 157 -26.79 22.23 -11.58
C PHE A 157 -26.26 21.20 -10.57
N GLY A 158 -25.02 20.74 -10.76
CA GLY A 158 -24.46 19.63 -9.98
C GLY A 158 -24.80 18.23 -10.50
N PHE A 159 -25.46 18.11 -11.66
CA PHE A 159 -25.61 16.82 -12.34
C PHE A 159 -24.23 16.30 -12.75
N VAL A 160 -23.91 15.09 -12.28
CA VAL A 160 -22.71 14.36 -12.67
C VAL A 160 -23.10 13.40 -13.78
N ASP A 161 -22.48 13.55 -14.94
CA ASP A 161 -22.73 12.68 -16.08
C ASP A 161 -22.33 11.22 -15.77
N ALA A 162 -22.85 10.29 -16.56
CA ALA A 162 -22.65 8.86 -16.33
C ALA A 162 -21.16 8.50 -16.19
N GLN A 163 -20.88 7.61 -15.25
CA GLN A 163 -19.53 7.13 -15.00
C GLN A 163 -18.99 6.42 -16.25
N LYS A 164 -17.75 6.73 -16.65
CA LYS A 164 -17.08 6.02 -17.74
C LYS A 164 -17.08 4.52 -17.48
N GLU A 165 -17.71 3.81 -18.40
CA GLU A 165 -17.74 2.36 -18.48
C GLU A 165 -16.41 1.79 -18.96
N ASP A 166 -16.23 0.49 -18.75
CA ASP A 166 -15.04 -0.21 -19.15
C ASP A 166 -15.10 -0.55 -20.64
N MET A 167 -14.02 -0.25 -21.36
CA MET A 167 -13.83 -0.58 -22.77
C MET A 167 -13.47 -2.06 -22.93
N PRO A 168 -13.71 -2.66 -24.11
CA PRO A 168 -13.24 -4.02 -24.41
C PRO A 168 -11.71 -4.11 -24.36
N PRO A 169 -11.13 -5.20 -23.82
CA PRO A 169 -9.67 -5.37 -23.70
C PRO A 169 -8.95 -5.43 -25.05
N GLU A 170 -9.64 -5.85 -26.12
CA GLU A 170 -9.10 -5.88 -27.48
C GLU A 170 -8.75 -4.48 -27.99
N HIS A 171 -9.44 -3.45 -27.50
CA HIS A 171 -9.21 -2.07 -27.90
C HIS A 171 -7.79 -1.62 -27.55
N ILE A 172 -7.35 -1.85 -26.31
CA ILE A 172 -5.98 -1.50 -25.89
C ILE A 172 -4.93 -2.40 -26.55
N ARG A 173 -5.21 -3.70 -26.70
CA ARG A 173 -4.31 -4.65 -27.39
C ARG A 173 -3.98 -4.17 -28.80
N LYS A 174 -5.02 -3.82 -29.56
CA LYS A 174 -4.88 -3.31 -30.92
C LYS A 174 -4.08 -2.00 -30.96
N ILE A 175 -4.37 -1.07 -30.05
CA ILE A 175 -3.63 0.20 -29.98
C ILE A 175 -2.13 -0.06 -29.74
N ILE A 176 -1.78 -0.91 -28.78
CA ILE A 176 -0.38 -1.21 -28.44
C ILE A 176 0.32 -1.92 -29.60
N ARG A 177 -0.35 -2.87 -30.26
CA ARG A 177 0.17 -3.58 -31.44
C ARG A 177 0.41 -2.64 -32.63
N ASP A 178 -0.56 -1.77 -32.92
CA ASP A 178 -0.50 -0.80 -34.02
C ASP A 178 0.64 0.24 -33.84
N HIS A 179 0.89 0.66 -32.60
CA HIS A 179 1.96 1.63 -32.29
C HIS A 179 3.36 0.99 -32.32
N GLY A 180 3.46 -0.31 -32.01
CA GLY A 180 4.70 -1.09 -32.10
C GLY A 180 5.86 -0.46 -31.33
N ASP A 181 6.98 -0.23 -32.02
CA ASP A 181 8.21 0.41 -31.51
C ASP A 181 8.27 1.92 -31.77
N MET A 182 7.18 2.52 -32.27
CA MET A 182 7.11 3.92 -32.68
C MET A 182 8.08 4.30 -33.82
N SER A 183 8.56 3.35 -34.63
CA SER A 183 9.36 3.64 -35.84
C SER A 183 8.51 4.27 -36.95
N SER A 184 7.24 3.85 -37.07
CA SER A 184 6.31 4.30 -38.12
C SER A 184 6.07 5.82 -38.11
N ARG A 185 6.06 6.42 -39.30
CA ARG A 185 5.78 7.85 -39.51
C ARG A 185 4.33 8.22 -39.18
N LYS A 186 3.40 7.25 -39.25
CA LYS A 186 1.96 7.46 -38.96
C LYS A 186 1.74 8.02 -37.55
N TYR A 187 2.45 7.49 -36.57
CA TYR A 187 2.32 7.84 -35.14
C TYR A 187 3.32 8.91 -34.67
N ARG A 188 3.82 9.76 -35.58
CA ARG A 188 4.81 10.80 -35.26
C ARG A 188 4.29 11.78 -34.20
N HIS A 189 3.01 12.14 -34.26
CA HIS A 189 2.39 13.09 -33.33
C HIS A 189 2.37 12.55 -31.89
N ASP A 190 2.23 11.23 -31.74
CA ASP A 190 2.11 10.55 -30.45
C ASP A 190 3.46 10.37 -29.75
N LYS A 191 4.60 10.42 -30.48
CA LYS A 191 5.95 10.33 -29.88
C LYS A 191 6.18 11.33 -28.74
N ARG A 192 5.60 12.52 -28.84
CA ARG A 192 5.68 13.54 -27.78
C ARG A 192 4.95 13.10 -26.51
N VAL A 193 3.81 12.45 -26.66
CA VAL A 193 2.99 11.97 -25.54
C VAL A 193 3.68 10.81 -24.82
N TYR A 194 4.25 9.85 -25.57
CA TYR A 194 5.05 8.76 -24.99
C TYR A 194 6.21 9.28 -24.14
N LEU A 195 6.97 10.26 -24.64
CA LEU A 195 8.05 10.88 -23.86
C LEU A 195 7.55 11.63 -22.62
N GLY A 196 6.37 12.26 -22.70
CA GLY A 196 5.74 12.90 -21.55
C GLY A 196 5.27 11.90 -20.48
N ALA A 197 4.82 10.72 -20.90
CA ALA A 197 4.36 9.66 -20.02
C ALA A 197 5.49 9.01 -19.20
N LEU A 198 6.75 9.09 -19.65
CA LEU A 198 7.93 8.58 -18.93
C LEU A 198 8.02 9.10 -17.48
N LYS A 199 7.54 10.31 -17.22
CA LYS A 199 7.46 10.89 -15.86
C LYS A 199 6.64 10.03 -14.90
N TYR A 200 5.60 9.36 -15.40
CA TYR A 200 4.68 8.55 -14.60
C TYR A 200 5.01 7.06 -14.63
N MET A 201 6.03 6.64 -15.39
CA MET A 201 6.45 5.24 -15.48
C MET A 201 6.75 4.60 -14.12
N PRO A 202 7.45 5.27 -13.16
CA PRO A 202 7.65 4.69 -11.83
C PRO A 202 6.33 4.39 -11.10
N HIS A 203 5.28 5.19 -11.28
CA HIS A 203 3.97 4.92 -10.68
C HIS A 203 3.25 3.75 -11.34
N ALA A 204 3.40 3.59 -12.66
CA ALA A 204 2.85 2.43 -13.36
C ALA A 204 3.50 1.13 -12.86
N VAL A 205 4.83 1.12 -12.77
CA VAL A 205 5.60 0.00 -12.20
C VAL A 205 5.17 -0.29 -10.77
N MET A 206 5.05 0.76 -9.94
CA MET A 206 4.62 0.64 -8.55
C MET A 206 3.28 -0.11 -8.43
N LYS A 207 2.27 0.34 -9.18
CA LYS A 207 0.93 -0.26 -9.17
C LYS A 207 0.87 -1.64 -9.78
N LEU A 208 1.71 -1.92 -10.78
CA LEU A 208 1.85 -3.23 -11.39
C LEU A 208 2.39 -4.24 -10.37
N LEU A 209 3.52 -3.94 -9.73
CA LEU A 209 4.16 -4.83 -8.74
C LEU A 209 3.31 -5.00 -7.47
N GLU A 210 2.50 -3.98 -7.09
CA GLU A 210 1.59 -4.09 -5.92
C GLU A 210 0.50 -5.14 -6.13
N ASN A 211 0.11 -5.38 -7.38
CA ASN A 211 -0.96 -6.30 -7.73
C ASN A 211 -0.41 -7.61 -8.34
N MET A 212 0.83 -8.00 -8.02
CA MET A 212 1.42 -9.28 -8.47
C MET A 212 0.56 -10.48 -8.04
N PRO A 213 0.22 -11.42 -8.95
CA PRO A 213 -0.51 -12.65 -8.63
C PRO A 213 0.18 -13.41 -7.50
N MET A 214 -0.62 -13.89 -6.55
CA MET A 214 -0.10 -14.70 -5.43
C MET A 214 0.14 -16.14 -5.90
N PRO A 215 1.02 -16.93 -5.24
CA PRO A 215 1.40 -18.26 -5.74
C PRO A 215 0.27 -19.30 -5.85
N TRP A 216 -0.87 -19.06 -5.19
CA TRP A 216 -2.08 -19.89 -5.27
C TRP A 216 -3.05 -19.47 -6.39
N GLU A 217 -2.76 -18.37 -7.08
CA GLU A 217 -3.55 -17.86 -8.21
C GLU A 217 -2.85 -18.19 -9.54
N GLN A 218 -3.60 -18.69 -10.52
CA GLN A 218 -3.08 -18.92 -11.87
C GLN A 218 -3.11 -17.64 -12.72
N ILE A 219 -4.24 -16.94 -12.69
CA ILE A 219 -4.54 -15.74 -13.47
C ILE A 219 -5.12 -14.70 -12.53
N ARG A 220 -4.75 -13.43 -12.74
CA ARG A 220 -5.36 -12.29 -12.04
C ARG A 220 -5.75 -11.21 -13.03
N ASP A 221 -7.05 -11.01 -13.17
CA ASP A 221 -7.58 -9.86 -13.90
C ASP A 221 -7.54 -8.62 -13.02
N VAL A 222 -6.93 -7.56 -13.55
CA VAL A 222 -6.79 -6.27 -12.89
C VAL A 222 -7.44 -5.17 -13.71
N LYS A 223 -8.08 -4.22 -13.02
CA LYS A 223 -8.57 -2.99 -13.66
C LYS A 223 -7.39 -2.14 -14.13
N ALA A 224 -7.31 -1.91 -15.42
CA ALA A 224 -6.32 -1.05 -16.05
C ALA A 224 -6.93 0.31 -16.42
N LEU A 225 -6.15 1.37 -16.20
CA LEU A 225 -6.40 2.72 -16.68
C LEU A 225 -5.30 3.07 -17.68
N TYR A 226 -5.66 3.22 -18.95
CA TYR A 226 -4.69 3.38 -20.03
C TYR A 226 -4.92 4.66 -20.82
N HIS A 227 -3.85 5.21 -21.37
CA HIS A 227 -3.93 6.36 -22.25
C HIS A 227 -4.49 5.95 -23.62
N ILE A 228 -5.34 6.78 -24.25
CA ILE A 228 -6.00 6.46 -25.54
C ILE A 228 -5.02 6.14 -26.69
N THR A 229 -3.78 6.60 -26.63
CA THR A 229 -2.72 6.30 -27.62
C THR A 229 -1.84 5.11 -27.22
N GLY A 230 -2.15 4.41 -26.12
CA GLY A 230 -1.33 3.34 -25.58
C GLY A 230 -0.02 3.79 -24.94
N ALA A 231 0.16 5.10 -24.70
CA ALA A 231 1.39 5.66 -24.18
C ALA A 231 1.79 5.07 -22.82
N ILE A 232 0.83 4.85 -21.92
CA ILE A 232 1.07 4.25 -20.61
C ILE A 232 -0.17 3.51 -20.11
N THR A 233 0.04 2.39 -19.43
CA THR A 233 -0.99 1.59 -18.75
C THR A 233 -0.74 1.62 -17.24
N PHE A 234 -1.76 1.96 -16.45
CA PHE A 234 -1.72 1.90 -14.99
C PHE A 234 -2.64 0.82 -14.46
N VAL A 235 -2.19 0.04 -13.49
CA VAL A 235 -3.11 -0.82 -12.71
C VAL A 235 -3.84 0.04 -11.67
N ASN A 236 -5.16 0.15 -11.82
CA ASN A 236 -6.03 0.98 -10.99
C ASN A 236 -6.72 0.17 -9.87
N GLU A 237 -5.95 -0.69 -9.20
CA GLU A 237 -6.40 -1.49 -8.07
C GLU A 237 -5.47 -1.37 -6.87
N ILE A 238 -6.03 -1.51 -5.67
CA ILE A 238 -5.29 -1.65 -4.43
C ILE A 238 -5.62 -3.04 -3.89
N PRO A 239 -4.62 -3.90 -3.59
CA PRO A 239 -4.84 -5.28 -3.17
C PRO A 239 -5.32 -5.33 -1.71
N TRP A 240 -6.63 -5.21 -1.51
CA TRP A 240 -7.25 -5.40 -0.19
C TRP A 240 -7.37 -6.88 0.10
N VAL A 241 -6.81 -7.31 1.22
CA VAL A 241 -6.85 -8.69 1.71
C VAL A 241 -7.46 -8.74 3.12
N ILE A 242 -8.16 -9.83 3.41
CA ILE A 242 -8.59 -10.15 4.78
C ILE A 242 -7.36 -10.70 5.51
N GLU A 243 -6.94 -10.03 6.58
CA GLU A 243 -5.69 -10.33 7.29
C GLU A 243 -5.57 -11.79 7.76
N PRO A 244 -6.55 -12.40 8.47
CA PRO A 244 -6.45 -13.80 8.88
C PRO A 244 -6.41 -14.78 7.69
N VAL A 245 -7.18 -14.51 6.63
CA VAL A 245 -7.20 -15.35 5.42
C VAL A 245 -5.84 -15.31 4.71
N TYR A 246 -5.28 -14.11 4.54
CA TYR A 246 -3.99 -13.93 3.88
C TYR A 246 -2.84 -14.62 4.62
N ILE A 247 -2.82 -14.55 5.96
CA ILE A 247 -1.81 -15.24 6.77
C ILE A 247 -2.00 -16.77 6.66
N ALA A 248 -3.24 -17.26 6.68
CA ALA A 248 -3.53 -18.68 6.50
C ALA A 248 -3.11 -19.18 5.11
N GLN A 249 -3.42 -18.44 4.04
CA GLN A 249 -2.99 -18.76 2.67
C GLN A 249 -1.46 -18.91 2.62
N TRP A 250 -0.70 -17.94 3.13
CA TRP A 250 0.75 -18.05 3.22
C TRP A 250 1.24 -19.17 4.16
N GLY A 251 0.46 -19.51 5.19
CA GLY A 251 0.71 -20.66 6.07
C GLY A 251 0.66 -21.98 5.30
N THR A 252 -0.35 -22.16 4.45
CA THR A 252 -0.45 -23.33 3.56
C THR A 252 0.67 -23.34 2.51
N MET A 253 1.04 -22.17 1.96
CA MET A 253 2.16 -22.06 1.01
C MET A 253 3.47 -22.52 1.65
N TRP A 254 3.69 -22.15 2.91
CA TRP A 254 4.87 -22.57 3.66
C TRP A 254 4.94 -24.09 3.83
N ILE A 255 3.80 -24.75 4.10
CA ILE A 255 3.73 -26.21 4.22
C ILE A 255 4.03 -26.86 2.87
N MET A 256 3.34 -26.44 1.81
CA MET A 256 3.47 -27.02 0.47
C MET A 256 4.88 -26.86 -0.08
N MET A 257 5.46 -25.65 -0.01
CA MET A 257 6.83 -25.41 -0.49
C MET A 257 7.88 -26.22 0.30
N ARG A 258 7.67 -26.46 1.60
CA ARG A 258 8.58 -27.30 2.41
C ARG A 258 8.45 -28.78 2.08
N ARG A 259 7.23 -29.26 1.86
CA ARG A 259 6.95 -30.63 1.42
C ARG A 259 7.59 -30.88 0.05
N GLU A 260 7.34 -30.00 -0.91
CA GLU A 260 7.89 -30.11 -2.26
C GLU A 260 9.42 -30.08 -2.28
N LYS A 261 10.03 -29.19 -1.50
CA LYS A 261 11.49 -29.12 -1.38
C LYS A 261 12.11 -30.36 -0.71
N ARG A 262 11.36 -31.06 0.15
CA ARG A 262 11.81 -32.30 0.79
C ARG A 262 11.68 -33.48 -0.18
N ASP A 263 10.57 -33.54 -0.92
CA ASP A 263 10.18 -34.71 -1.71
C ASP A 263 10.84 -34.69 -3.10
N ARG A 264 11.08 -33.51 -3.69
CA ARG A 264 11.73 -33.38 -5.00
C ARG A 264 13.25 -33.59 -4.90
N ARG A 265 13.77 -34.60 -5.62
CA ARG A 265 15.22 -34.95 -5.63
C ARG A 265 16.11 -33.85 -6.20
N HIS A 266 15.71 -33.26 -7.34
CA HIS A 266 16.46 -32.20 -7.99
C HIS A 266 15.55 -31.01 -8.27
N PHE A 267 15.72 -29.95 -7.48
CA PHE A 267 15.02 -28.69 -7.70
C PHE A 267 15.87 -27.79 -8.60
N LYS A 268 15.53 -27.73 -9.88
CA LYS A 268 16.21 -26.86 -10.86
C LYS A 268 15.63 -25.45 -10.77
N ARG A 269 16.43 -24.47 -10.35
CA ARG A 269 16.05 -23.05 -10.38
C ARG A 269 15.99 -22.54 -11.83
N MET A 270 15.07 -21.61 -12.10
CA MET A 270 14.99 -20.93 -13.38
C MET A 270 16.25 -20.09 -13.68
N ARG A 271 16.54 -19.86 -14.96
CA ARG A 271 17.68 -19.03 -15.38
C ARG A 271 17.29 -17.56 -15.37
N PHE A 272 18.24 -16.70 -15.02
CA PHE A 272 18.08 -15.25 -15.04
C PHE A 272 19.19 -14.60 -15.86
N PRO A 273 18.85 -13.68 -16.80
CA PRO A 273 17.49 -13.31 -17.26
C PRO A 273 16.74 -14.49 -17.92
N PRO A 274 15.39 -14.51 -17.92
CA PRO A 274 14.63 -15.63 -18.49
C PRO A 274 14.59 -15.66 -20.02
N PHE A 275 14.68 -14.50 -20.67
CA PHE A 275 14.75 -14.33 -22.13
C PHE A 275 16.07 -13.66 -22.52
N ASP A 276 16.50 -13.87 -23.77
CA ASP A 276 17.74 -13.30 -24.30
C ASP A 276 17.64 -11.77 -24.48
N ASP A 277 18.79 -11.08 -24.48
CA ASP A 277 18.88 -9.61 -24.58
C ASP A 277 18.29 -9.08 -25.90
N GLU A 278 18.44 -9.83 -26.98
CA GLU A 278 18.03 -9.45 -28.35
C GLU A 278 16.63 -9.95 -28.72
N GLU A 279 16.00 -10.77 -27.86
CA GLU A 279 14.67 -11.31 -28.12
C GLU A 279 13.58 -10.25 -27.84
N PRO A 280 12.73 -9.91 -28.83
CA PRO A 280 11.68 -8.93 -28.62
C PRO A 280 10.64 -9.42 -27.60
N PRO A 281 10.02 -8.54 -26.80
CA PRO A 281 9.00 -8.94 -25.84
C PRO A 281 7.83 -9.64 -26.53
N LEU A 282 7.54 -10.86 -26.08
CA LEU A 282 6.46 -11.70 -26.59
C LEU A 282 5.12 -10.95 -26.56
N ASP A 283 4.31 -11.20 -27.59
CA ASP A 283 2.95 -10.66 -27.65
C ASP A 283 1.99 -11.58 -26.89
N TYR A 284 1.18 -10.98 -26.01
CA TYR A 284 0.27 -11.73 -25.14
C TYR A 284 -0.81 -12.46 -25.95
N ALA A 285 -1.40 -11.78 -26.94
CA ALA A 285 -2.49 -12.33 -27.75
C ALA A 285 -2.06 -13.55 -28.57
N ASP A 286 -0.85 -13.50 -29.13
CA ASP A 286 -0.37 -14.54 -30.05
C ASP A 286 0.28 -15.74 -29.29
N ASN A 287 0.83 -15.53 -28.09
CA ASN A 287 1.62 -16.58 -27.38
C ASN A 287 1.04 -17.06 -26.04
N VAL A 288 0.28 -16.23 -25.32
CA VAL A 288 -0.11 -16.50 -23.92
C VAL A 288 -1.62 -16.67 -23.74
N LEU A 289 -2.43 -15.97 -24.54
CA LEU A 289 -3.89 -15.92 -24.36
C LEU A 289 -4.56 -17.30 -24.46
N ASP A 290 -4.13 -18.14 -25.40
CA ASP A 290 -4.74 -19.45 -25.68
C ASP A 290 -4.10 -20.60 -24.87
N VAL A 291 -3.06 -20.32 -24.07
CA VAL A 291 -2.35 -21.34 -23.29
C VAL A 291 -2.98 -21.45 -21.90
N GLU A 292 -3.48 -22.64 -21.57
CA GLU A 292 -3.97 -22.93 -20.23
C GLU A 292 -2.79 -22.97 -19.24
N PRO A 293 -2.84 -22.18 -18.16
CA PRO A 293 -1.76 -22.12 -17.18
C PRO A 293 -1.68 -23.42 -16.38
N LEU A 294 -0.45 -23.78 -15.98
CA LEU A 294 -0.23 -24.84 -15.00
C LEU A 294 -0.99 -24.61 -13.68
N GLU A 295 -1.17 -25.69 -12.93
CA GLU A 295 -1.79 -25.66 -11.61
C GLU A 295 -0.99 -24.78 -10.65
N ALA A 296 -1.70 -23.92 -9.93
CA ALA A 296 -1.12 -23.08 -8.90
C ALA A 296 -0.79 -23.90 -7.64
N ILE A 297 -0.05 -23.32 -6.70
CA ILE A 297 0.24 -24.01 -5.44
C ILE A 297 -1.02 -23.97 -4.57
N GLN A 298 -1.67 -25.11 -4.38
CA GLN A 298 -2.83 -25.26 -3.50
C GLN A 298 -2.64 -26.51 -2.65
N ILE A 299 -3.02 -26.45 -1.36
CA ILE A 299 -3.04 -27.64 -0.50
C ILE A 299 -4.36 -28.38 -0.71
N ASP A 300 -4.31 -29.70 -0.76
CA ASP A 300 -5.50 -30.54 -0.66
C ASP A 300 -6.09 -30.34 0.75
N MET A 301 -7.22 -29.63 0.82
CA MET A 301 -7.93 -29.38 2.07
C MET A 301 -8.92 -30.51 2.35
N ASP A 302 -9.11 -30.83 3.63
CA ASP A 302 -10.06 -31.85 4.06
C ASP A 302 -11.49 -31.28 4.06
N SER A 303 -12.44 -31.97 3.43
CA SER A 303 -13.83 -31.53 3.37
C SER A 303 -14.51 -31.48 4.74
N ASP A 304 -14.07 -32.32 5.67
CA ASP A 304 -14.73 -32.50 6.97
C ASP A 304 -14.15 -31.52 7.99
N GLU A 305 -12.81 -31.41 8.07
CA GLU A 305 -12.14 -30.48 9.00
C GLU A 305 -12.13 -29.02 8.49
N ASP A 306 -11.87 -28.82 7.19
CA ASP A 306 -11.72 -27.49 6.58
C ASP A 306 -13.00 -27.01 5.89
N GLY A 307 -14.11 -27.72 6.03
CA GLY A 307 -15.37 -27.48 5.30
C GLY A 307 -15.90 -26.04 5.38
N SER A 308 -15.55 -25.30 6.43
CA SER A 308 -15.93 -23.89 6.61
C SER A 308 -15.21 -22.90 5.67
N VAL A 309 -14.05 -23.31 5.12
CA VAL A 309 -13.13 -22.46 4.36
C VAL A 309 -12.84 -23.00 2.94
N VAL A 310 -12.89 -24.34 2.74
CA VAL A 310 -12.49 -25.03 1.49
C VAL A 310 -12.96 -24.35 0.20
N LYS A 311 -14.23 -23.95 0.12
CA LYS A 311 -14.86 -23.48 -1.13
C LYS A 311 -14.31 -22.16 -1.67
N TRP A 312 -13.78 -21.29 -0.81
CA TRP A 312 -13.43 -19.90 -1.17
C TRP A 312 -11.98 -19.54 -0.83
N PHE A 313 -11.23 -20.46 -0.23
CA PHE A 313 -9.93 -20.16 0.39
C PHE A 313 -8.89 -19.63 -0.59
N TYR A 314 -8.84 -20.16 -1.81
CA TYR A 314 -7.86 -19.80 -2.83
C TYR A 314 -8.38 -18.79 -3.87
N ASP A 315 -9.56 -18.23 -3.67
CA ASP A 315 -10.08 -17.15 -4.50
C ASP A 315 -9.22 -15.88 -4.38
N HIS A 316 -9.15 -15.08 -5.45
CA HIS A 316 -8.43 -13.80 -5.45
C HIS A 316 -8.99 -12.81 -4.40
N LYS A 317 -10.33 -12.68 -4.36
CA LYS A 317 -11.06 -11.89 -3.36
C LYS A 317 -12.13 -12.80 -2.74
N PRO A 318 -11.78 -13.56 -1.69
CA PRO A 318 -12.70 -14.50 -1.08
C PRO A 318 -13.99 -13.87 -0.58
N LEU A 319 -15.08 -14.63 -0.58
CA LEU A 319 -16.35 -14.25 0.05
C LEU A 319 -17.04 -13.01 -0.56
N VAL A 320 -16.60 -12.49 -1.71
CA VAL A 320 -17.28 -11.39 -2.40
C VAL A 320 -18.69 -11.84 -2.82
N GLY A 321 -19.70 -11.04 -2.48
CA GLY A 321 -21.12 -11.37 -2.71
C GLY A 321 -21.81 -12.08 -1.54
N THR A 322 -21.07 -12.45 -0.50
CA THR A 322 -21.60 -13.05 0.74
C THR A 322 -21.80 -11.98 1.83
N PRO A 323 -22.58 -12.26 2.91
CA PRO A 323 -22.75 -11.32 4.02
C PRO A 323 -21.48 -11.10 4.85
N HIS A 324 -20.44 -11.90 4.66
CA HIS A 324 -19.18 -11.79 5.40
C HIS A 324 -18.37 -10.55 5.02
N VAL A 325 -18.65 -9.93 3.87
CA VAL A 325 -17.97 -8.72 3.40
C VAL A 325 -18.96 -7.67 2.93
N ASN A 326 -18.57 -6.39 2.99
CA ASN A 326 -19.45 -5.26 2.70
C ASN A 326 -19.75 -5.02 1.20
N GLY A 327 -19.47 -5.99 0.33
CA GLY A 327 -19.61 -5.89 -1.12
C GLY A 327 -18.28 -5.69 -1.89
N PRO A 328 -18.32 -5.30 -3.18
CA PRO A 328 -17.15 -5.33 -4.09
C PRO A 328 -16.06 -4.30 -3.74
N THR A 329 -16.32 -3.36 -2.84
CA THR A 329 -15.30 -2.44 -2.32
C THR A 329 -14.33 -3.10 -1.35
N TYR A 330 -14.71 -4.26 -0.77
CA TYR A 330 -13.87 -5.17 0.01
C TYR A 330 -13.08 -4.48 1.14
N ARG A 331 -13.78 -3.77 2.03
CA ARG A 331 -13.19 -2.91 3.09
C ARG A 331 -13.37 -3.43 4.51
N LYS A 332 -14.45 -4.15 4.77
CA LYS A 332 -14.80 -4.69 6.07
C LYS A 332 -15.11 -6.17 5.91
N TRP A 333 -14.73 -6.95 6.91
CA TRP A 333 -14.99 -8.38 6.98
C TRP A 333 -15.56 -8.75 8.34
N ASN A 334 -16.39 -9.78 8.37
CA ASN A 334 -16.98 -10.38 9.57
C ASN A 334 -17.08 -11.89 9.36
N LEU A 335 -16.29 -12.65 10.12
CA LEU A 335 -16.18 -14.10 10.00
C LEU A 335 -16.81 -14.80 11.21
N THR A 336 -17.26 -16.03 11.00
CA THR A 336 -17.78 -16.90 12.06
C THR A 336 -16.63 -17.53 12.87
N LEU A 337 -16.94 -18.02 14.06
CA LEU A 337 -15.93 -18.68 14.92
C LEU A 337 -15.31 -19.92 14.26
N PRO A 338 -16.09 -20.83 13.61
CA PRO A 338 -15.50 -21.98 12.91
C PRO A 338 -14.54 -21.56 11.80
N GLN A 339 -14.92 -20.56 10.99
CA GLN A 339 -14.04 -20.03 9.94
C GLN A 339 -12.71 -19.52 10.50
N ILE A 340 -12.74 -18.76 11.60
CA ILE A 340 -11.52 -18.22 12.21
C ILE A 340 -10.69 -19.34 12.85
N ALA A 341 -11.32 -20.32 13.48
CA ALA A 341 -10.63 -21.47 14.08
C ALA A 341 -9.86 -22.27 13.01
N THR A 342 -10.51 -22.59 11.88
CA THR A 342 -9.89 -23.25 10.74
C THR A 342 -8.72 -22.42 10.19
N LEU A 343 -8.91 -21.12 9.97
CA LEU A 343 -7.84 -20.22 9.48
C LEU A 343 -6.66 -20.13 10.45
N TYR A 344 -6.92 -20.08 11.77
CA TYR A 344 -5.89 -20.05 12.81
C TYR A 344 -5.05 -21.32 12.76
N ARG A 345 -5.69 -22.48 12.67
CA ARG A 345 -5.04 -23.79 12.53
C ARG A 345 -4.14 -23.87 11.29
N LEU A 346 -4.64 -23.45 10.12
CA LEU A 346 -3.87 -23.41 8.87
C LEU A 346 -2.67 -22.45 8.93
N ALA A 347 -2.79 -21.38 9.71
CA ALA A 347 -1.74 -20.37 9.89
C ALA A 347 -0.66 -20.75 10.93
N ASN A 348 -0.85 -21.80 11.73
CA ASN A 348 0.05 -22.18 12.84
C ASN A 348 1.54 -22.33 12.48
N GLN A 349 1.86 -22.52 11.19
CA GLN A 349 3.27 -22.55 10.76
C GLN A 349 3.98 -21.19 10.82
N LEU A 350 3.23 -20.09 10.72
CA LEU A 350 3.78 -18.73 10.70
C LEU A 350 3.58 -17.99 12.02
N LEU A 351 2.66 -18.46 12.86
CA LEU A 351 2.31 -17.82 14.13
C LEU A 351 3.31 -18.16 15.23
N THR A 352 3.34 -17.25 16.21
CA THR A 352 4.07 -17.48 17.46
C THR A 352 3.25 -18.37 18.38
N ASP A 353 3.95 -19.19 19.16
CA ASP A 353 3.35 -20.01 20.20
C ASP A 353 3.21 -19.24 21.53
N LEU A 354 3.77 -18.03 21.60
CA LEU A 354 3.74 -17.16 22.77
C LEU A 354 2.34 -16.60 23.02
N VAL A 355 1.81 -16.86 24.21
CA VAL A 355 0.54 -16.32 24.70
C VAL A 355 0.76 -15.10 25.59
N ASP A 356 1.84 -15.10 26.37
CA ASP A 356 2.14 -14.07 27.36
C ASP A 356 3.11 -13.01 26.82
N GLU A 357 2.77 -11.74 27.04
CA GLU A 357 3.62 -10.59 26.70
C GLU A 357 4.86 -10.50 27.59
N ASN A 358 4.86 -11.14 28.77
CA ASN A 358 6.00 -11.19 29.68
C ASN A 358 7.26 -11.80 29.05
N TYR A 359 7.14 -12.61 27.99
CA TYR A 359 8.27 -13.08 27.22
C TYR A 359 9.16 -11.93 26.70
N PHE A 360 8.55 -10.78 26.38
CA PHE A 360 9.25 -9.61 25.85
C PHE A 360 9.83 -8.70 26.95
N TYR A 361 9.97 -9.16 28.19
CA TYR A 361 10.65 -8.41 29.24
C TYR A 361 12.07 -8.04 28.80
N LEU A 362 12.41 -6.75 28.87
CA LEU A 362 13.64 -6.16 28.31
C LEU A 362 13.84 -6.32 26.79
N PHE A 363 12.89 -6.93 26.09
CA PHE A 363 12.94 -7.18 24.65
C PHE A 363 11.74 -6.54 23.91
N ASP A 364 11.19 -5.47 24.52
CA ASP A 364 10.11 -4.66 23.98
C ASP A 364 10.64 -3.33 23.41
N GLN A 365 9.74 -2.55 22.78
CA GLN A 365 10.13 -1.28 22.16
C GLN A 365 10.70 -0.28 23.17
N LYS A 366 10.13 -0.22 24.40
CA LYS A 366 10.55 0.75 25.41
C LYS A 366 11.95 0.45 25.92
N SER A 367 12.24 -0.83 26.18
CA SER A 367 13.58 -1.26 26.58
C SER A 367 14.63 -0.98 25.50
N PHE A 368 14.30 -1.18 24.22
CA PHE A 368 15.22 -0.82 23.13
C PHE A 368 15.44 0.69 22.99
N PHE A 369 14.43 1.53 23.23
CA PHE A 369 14.60 2.98 23.23
C PHE A 369 15.54 3.43 24.35
N THR A 370 15.37 2.88 25.55
CA THR A 370 16.22 3.14 26.71
C THR A 370 17.66 2.64 26.47
N ALA A 371 17.82 1.43 25.93
CA ALA A 371 19.13 0.90 25.56
C ALA A 371 19.85 1.83 24.55
N LYS A 372 19.11 2.34 23.55
CA LYS A 372 19.66 3.31 22.58
C LYS A 372 20.04 4.64 23.25
N ALA A 373 19.22 5.16 24.17
CA ALA A 373 19.46 6.43 24.83
C ALA A 373 20.72 6.37 25.71
N LEU A 374 20.91 5.24 26.43
CA LEU A 374 22.03 5.00 27.34
C LEU A 374 23.30 4.47 26.63
N ASN A 375 23.29 4.30 25.31
CA ASN A 375 24.37 3.66 24.55
C ASN A 375 24.74 2.25 25.09
N MET A 376 23.73 1.48 25.49
CA MET A 376 23.86 0.11 25.98
C MET A 376 23.26 -0.89 24.99
N ALA A 377 23.72 -2.14 25.06
CA ALA A 377 23.22 -3.22 24.22
C ALA A 377 22.72 -4.37 25.07
N ILE A 378 21.47 -4.78 24.83
CA ILE A 378 20.88 -5.98 25.41
C ILE A 378 21.45 -7.20 24.66
N PRO A 379 21.77 -8.31 25.34
CA PRO A 379 22.14 -9.55 24.67
C PRO A 379 21.09 -9.98 23.63
N GLY A 380 21.51 -10.18 22.38
CA GLY A 380 20.60 -10.49 21.27
C GLY A 380 19.82 -9.29 20.70
N GLY A 381 19.87 -8.13 21.35
CA GLY A 381 19.23 -6.89 20.90
C GLY A 381 20.07 -6.09 19.88
N PRO A 382 19.50 -5.01 19.32
CA PRO A 382 20.16 -4.15 18.35
C PRO A 382 21.19 -3.21 19.00
N LYS A 383 22.20 -2.82 18.20
CA LYS A 383 23.22 -1.82 18.59
C LYS A 383 23.07 -0.52 17.80
N PHE A 384 23.24 0.61 18.48
CA PHE A 384 23.07 1.95 17.92
C PHE A 384 24.32 2.80 18.10
N GLU A 385 24.35 3.94 17.41
CA GLU A 385 25.34 4.97 17.71
C GLU A 385 24.95 5.73 18.99
N PRO A 386 25.94 6.20 19.78
CA PRO A 386 25.71 7.01 20.96
C PRO A 386 24.89 8.27 20.62
N LEU A 387 23.90 8.58 21.47
CA LEU A 387 23.05 9.75 21.29
C LEU A 387 23.80 11.04 21.66
N ILE A 388 24.51 11.02 22.79
CA ILE A 388 25.35 12.11 23.29
C ILE A 388 26.81 11.66 23.08
N LYS A 389 27.57 12.38 22.26
CA LYS A 389 28.95 12.02 21.90
C LYS A 389 30.01 12.68 22.78
N ASP A 390 29.63 13.71 23.53
CA ASP A 390 30.54 14.63 24.21
C ASP A 390 30.62 14.41 25.74
N SER A 391 30.11 13.28 26.26
CA SER A 391 30.32 12.95 27.68
C SER A 391 31.70 12.33 27.87
N ASN A 392 32.59 13.02 28.57
CA ASN A 392 33.89 12.48 28.96
C ASN A 392 33.68 11.41 30.05
N ALA A 393 33.79 10.14 29.68
CA ALA A 393 33.66 9.03 30.63
C ALA A 393 34.62 9.12 31.83
N GLY A 394 35.79 9.75 31.65
CA GLY A 394 36.77 9.95 32.73
C GLY A 394 36.32 10.91 33.85
N ASP A 395 35.41 11.84 33.56
CA ASP A 395 34.89 12.80 34.55
C ASP A 395 33.78 12.16 35.41
N GLU A 396 33.15 11.07 34.94
CA GLU A 396 32.18 10.29 35.74
C GLU A 396 32.88 9.29 36.67
N ASP A 397 34.01 8.71 36.26
CA ASP A 397 34.69 7.62 36.98
C ASP A 397 35.45 8.11 38.24
N TRP A 398 36.03 9.31 38.23
CA TRP A 398 36.80 9.87 39.37
C TRP A 398 36.02 10.93 40.15
N ASN A 399 34.99 10.48 40.87
CA ASN A 399 34.17 11.33 41.75
C ASN A 399 34.23 10.86 43.20
N GLU A 400 34.00 11.76 44.16
CA GLU A 400 34.01 11.45 45.60
C GLU A 400 33.01 10.33 45.98
N PHE A 401 31.93 10.22 45.20
CA PHE A 401 30.91 9.18 45.33
C PHE A 401 31.32 7.82 44.73
N ASN A 402 32.25 7.80 43.77
CA ASN A 402 32.69 6.59 43.07
C ASN A 402 33.98 5.98 43.63
N ASP A 403 34.41 6.41 44.82
CA ASP A 403 35.59 5.86 45.51
C ASP A 403 35.40 4.36 45.82
N ILE A 404 36.33 3.55 45.32
CA ILE A 404 36.33 2.09 45.45
C ILE A 404 36.31 1.62 46.91
N ASN A 405 36.87 2.40 47.84
CA ASN A 405 36.90 2.05 49.25
C ASN A 405 35.55 2.27 49.95
N LYS A 406 34.64 3.04 49.34
CA LYS A 406 33.32 3.37 49.89
C LYS A 406 32.20 2.53 49.28
N ILE A 407 32.47 1.77 48.21
CA ILE A 407 31.47 0.97 47.49
C ILE A 407 31.55 -0.51 47.88
N ILE A 408 30.44 -1.06 48.39
CA ILE A 408 30.34 -2.50 48.68
C ILE A 408 29.86 -3.23 47.42
N ILE A 409 30.78 -3.89 46.70
CA ILE A 409 30.46 -4.70 45.52
C ILE A 409 30.11 -6.13 45.95
N ARG A 410 28.82 -6.42 46.16
CA ARG A 410 28.32 -7.79 46.40
C ARG A 410 28.03 -8.54 45.09
N GLN A 411 27.38 -7.86 44.16
CA GLN A 411 27.02 -8.37 42.85
C GLN A 411 27.27 -7.26 41.81
N PRO A 412 27.87 -7.57 40.65
CA PRO A 412 28.11 -6.57 39.62
C PRO A 412 26.77 -6.09 39.03
N ILE A 413 26.64 -4.77 38.87
CA ILE A 413 25.47 -4.17 38.22
C ILE A 413 25.54 -4.49 36.72
N ARG A 414 24.60 -5.31 36.25
CA ARG A 414 24.53 -5.72 34.84
C ARG A 414 23.84 -4.67 33.98
N THR A 415 24.03 -4.75 32.67
CA THR A 415 23.38 -3.84 31.70
C THR A 415 21.85 -3.98 31.74
N GLU A 416 21.34 -5.18 32.01
CA GLU A 416 19.90 -5.43 32.15
C GLU A 416 19.29 -4.60 33.30
N TYR A 417 19.99 -4.45 34.42
CA TYR A 417 19.51 -3.65 35.56
C TYR A 417 19.44 -2.17 35.21
N ARG A 418 20.43 -1.68 34.47
CA ARG A 418 20.47 -0.30 33.96
C ARG A 418 19.35 0.01 32.97
N ILE A 419 18.79 -0.99 32.30
CA ILE A 419 17.66 -0.81 31.38
C ILE A 419 16.33 -1.01 32.11
N ALA A 420 16.24 -2.01 33.01
CA ALA A 420 15.06 -2.29 33.80
C ALA A 420 14.70 -1.12 34.73
N PHE A 421 15.69 -0.54 35.40
CA PHE A 421 15.53 0.57 36.33
C PHE A 421 16.43 1.75 35.91
N PRO A 422 16.06 2.47 34.84
CA PRO A 422 16.96 3.40 34.17
C PRO A 422 17.32 4.63 35.01
N TYR A 423 16.46 5.03 35.95
CA TYR A 423 16.70 6.17 36.84
C TYR A 423 17.52 5.82 38.09
N LEU A 424 17.62 4.53 38.45
CA LEU A 424 18.28 4.09 39.67
C LEU A 424 19.77 3.80 39.45
N TYR A 425 20.11 3.15 38.34
CA TYR A 425 21.47 2.63 38.08
C TYR A 425 22.27 3.43 37.06
N ASN A 426 21.77 4.57 36.58
CA ASN A 426 22.47 5.41 35.61
C ASN A 426 22.55 6.86 36.08
N ASN A 427 23.70 7.48 35.81
CA ASN A 427 23.84 8.92 35.85
C ASN A 427 23.23 9.52 34.57
N LEU A 428 22.63 10.71 34.66
CA LEU A 428 22.11 11.48 33.52
C LEU A 428 21.21 10.66 32.55
N PRO A 429 20.09 10.06 33.02
CA PRO A 429 19.21 9.26 32.17
C PRO A 429 18.35 10.14 31.23
N HIS A 430 18.98 10.76 30.25
CA HIS A 430 18.31 11.60 29.25
C HIS A 430 17.60 10.76 28.19
N TYR A 431 16.40 11.18 27.78
CA TYR A 431 15.61 10.57 26.71
C TYR A 431 15.25 9.08 26.93
N VAL A 432 15.40 8.56 28.15
CA VAL A 432 14.99 7.20 28.51
C VAL A 432 13.46 7.07 28.52
N GLN A 433 12.96 5.85 28.32
CA GLN A 433 11.54 5.53 28.46
C GLN A 433 11.34 4.45 29.52
N LEU A 434 10.29 4.59 30.31
CA LEU A 434 9.89 3.55 31.25
C LEU A 434 9.32 2.36 30.48
N SER A 435 9.84 1.17 30.77
CA SER A 435 9.33 -0.09 30.27
C SER A 435 8.12 -0.56 31.09
N TRP A 436 7.29 -1.40 30.47
CA TRP A 436 6.25 -2.11 31.20
C TRP A 436 6.90 -3.14 32.12
N TYR A 437 6.48 -3.18 33.40
CA TYR A 437 7.13 -4.01 34.41
C TYR A 437 6.72 -5.48 34.30
N HIS A 438 5.42 -5.77 34.38
CA HIS A 438 4.91 -7.14 34.40
C HIS A 438 3.41 -7.16 34.06
N ALA A 439 2.98 -8.12 33.24
CA ALA A 439 1.57 -8.47 33.06
C ALA A 439 1.24 -9.69 33.94
N PRO A 440 -0.02 -9.88 34.39
CA PRO A 440 -0.41 -11.13 35.05
C PRO A 440 -0.10 -12.35 34.18
N ASN A 441 0.59 -13.35 34.73
CA ASN A 441 0.98 -14.54 33.98
C ASN A 441 -0.25 -15.26 33.42
N VAL A 442 -0.29 -15.41 32.11
CA VAL A 442 -1.37 -16.12 31.43
C VAL A 442 -1.09 -17.62 31.48
N VAL A 443 -1.88 -18.34 32.29
CA VAL A 443 -1.81 -19.81 32.44
C VAL A 443 -2.87 -20.49 31.57
N PHE A 444 -2.76 -20.31 30.26
CA PHE A 444 -3.64 -20.95 29.28
C PHE A 444 -3.07 -22.30 28.83
N ILE A 445 -3.87 -23.37 28.95
CA ILE A 445 -3.52 -24.71 28.49
C ILE A 445 -4.19 -24.95 27.14
N LYS A 446 -3.40 -25.27 26.12
CA LYS A 446 -3.89 -25.62 24.79
C LYS A 446 -4.29 -27.09 24.78
N THR A 447 -5.53 -27.36 24.38
CA THR A 447 -6.03 -28.72 24.18
C THR A 447 -5.51 -29.25 22.85
N GLU A 448 -4.71 -30.32 22.88
CA GLU A 448 -4.20 -30.96 21.65
C GLU A 448 -5.18 -32.00 21.10
N ASP A 449 -5.89 -32.70 21.99
CA ASP A 449 -6.85 -33.76 21.62
C ASP A 449 -8.29 -33.21 21.60
N PRO A 450 -8.98 -33.22 20.45
CA PRO A 450 -10.35 -32.71 20.32
C PRO A 450 -11.40 -33.63 20.96
N ASP A 451 -11.03 -34.88 21.26
CA ASP A 451 -11.92 -35.88 21.88
C ASP A 451 -12.15 -35.59 23.38
N LEU A 452 -11.29 -34.78 24.00
CA LEU A 452 -11.45 -34.37 25.39
C LEU A 452 -12.54 -33.28 25.50
N PRO A 453 -13.34 -33.26 26.59
CA PRO A 453 -14.38 -32.25 26.75
C PRO A 453 -13.76 -30.85 26.89
N ALA A 454 -14.50 -29.79 26.52
CA ALA A 454 -13.94 -28.43 26.50
C ALA A 454 -13.48 -27.93 27.88
N PHE A 455 -14.13 -28.38 28.94
CA PHE A 455 -13.74 -28.08 30.33
C PHE A 455 -13.37 -29.39 31.02
N TYR A 456 -12.08 -29.58 31.27
CA TYR A 456 -11.56 -30.72 32.04
C TYR A 456 -10.41 -30.29 32.93
N PHE A 457 -10.15 -31.11 33.95
CA PHE A 457 -8.99 -30.94 34.82
C PHE A 457 -7.76 -31.53 34.12
N ASP A 458 -6.99 -30.66 33.46
CA ASP A 458 -5.82 -31.07 32.70
C ASP A 458 -4.70 -31.61 33.63
N PRO A 459 -3.96 -32.66 33.22
CA PRO A 459 -2.86 -33.22 34.01
C PRO A 459 -1.74 -32.21 34.36
N LEU A 460 -1.62 -31.10 33.63
CA LEU A 460 -0.68 -30.03 33.94
C LEU A 460 -1.13 -29.17 35.14
N ILE A 461 -2.39 -29.25 35.55
CA ILE A 461 -2.92 -28.51 36.69
C ILE A 461 -2.59 -29.26 37.99
N ASN A 462 -2.02 -28.53 38.96
CA ASN A 462 -1.75 -29.09 40.28
C ASN A 462 -3.06 -29.49 40.98
N PRO A 463 -3.18 -30.72 41.53
CA PRO A 463 -4.40 -31.17 42.19
C PRO A 463 -4.69 -30.33 43.43
N ILE A 464 -5.96 -29.98 43.62
CA ILE A 464 -6.42 -29.24 44.80
C ILE A 464 -6.46 -30.21 45.98
N SER A 465 -5.44 -30.14 46.85
CA SER A 465 -5.39 -30.92 48.08
C SER A 465 -6.16 -30.19 49.19
N HIS A 466 -7.41 -30.59 49.44
CA HIS A 466 -8.16 -30.05 50.56
C HIS A 466 -7.67 -30.64 51.90
N ARG A 467 -6.77 -29.94 52.58
CA ARG A 467 -6.26 -30.30 53.93
C ARG A 467 -6.67 -29.23 54.94
N HIS A 468 -7.96 -29.18 55.27
CA HIS A 468 -8.45 -28.43 56.43
C HIS A 468 -8.72 -29.41 57.59
N SER A 469 -8.02 -29.22 58.71
CA SER A 469 -8.12 -30.06 59.92
C SER A 469 -9.30 -29.70 60.82
N LEU A 470 -9.81 -28.47 60.70
CA LEU A 470 -11.06 -28.03 61.31
C LEU A 470 -12.02 -27.76 60.15
N LYS A 471 -13.09 -28.55 60.02
CA LYS A 471 -14.24 -28.13 59.24
C LYS A 471 -14.73 -26.85 59.91
N ALA A 472 -14.64 -25.71 59.24
CA ALA A 472 -15.46 -24.58 59.62
C ALA A 472 -16.89 -25.13 59.64
N ILE A 473 -17.58 -25.03 60.78
CA ILE A 473 -18.99 -25.38 60.85
C ILE A 473 -19.66 -24.28 60.04
N ASP A 474 -19.85 -24.51 58.74
CA ASP A 474 -20.78 -23.70 57.96
C ASP A 474 -22.11 -23.79 58.71
N GLN A 475 -22.66 -22.63 59.10
CA GLN A 475 -23.99 -22.54 59.69
C GLN A 475 -25.00 -22.85 58.59
N LEU A 476 -25.06 -24.12 58.23
CA LEU A 476 -26.10 -24.64 57.35
C LEU A 476 -27.39 -24.58 58.17
N PRO A 477 -28.46 -23.98 57.62
CA PRO A 477 -29.76 -24.04 58.26
C PRO A 477 -30.15 -25.51 58.49
N ASP A 478 -30.74 -25.81 59.65
CA ASP A 478 -31.25 -27.15 59.93
C ASP A 478 -32.33 -27.52 58.90
N ASP A 479 -32.36 -28.78 58.47
CA ASP A 479 -33.31 -29.30 57.47
C ASP A 479 -34.81 -29.14 57.89
N GLU A 480 -35.07 -28.60 59.09
CA GLU A 480 -36.40 -28.23 59.62
C GLU A 480 -36.90 -26.86 59.13
N GLU A 481 -36.09 -26.06 58.42
CA GLU A 481 -36.55 -24.81 57.78
C GLU A 481 -37.46 -25.10 56.56
N GLU A 482 -38.73 -24.70 56.65
CA GLU A 482 -39.81 -24.84 55.66
C GLU A 482 -39.63 -23.94 54.41
N PHE A 483 -38.40 -23.73 53.95
CA PHE A 483 -38.10 -22.91 52.78
C PHE A 483 -38.01 -23.77 51.51
N GLU A 484 -39.06 -23.77 50.71
CA GLU A 484 -39.09 -24.39 49.39
C GLU A 484 -38.96 -23.31 48.29
N LEU A 485 -38.12 -23.58 47.29
CA LEU A 485 -38.11 -22.78 46.07
C LEU A 485 -39.40 -23.03 45.29
N ALA A 486 -40.00 -21.96 44.76
CA ALA A 486 -41.18 -22.08 43.90
C ALA A 486 -40.90 -23.00 42.71
N ALA A 487 -41.89 -23.80 42.29
CA ALA A 487 -41.73 -24.82 41.24
C ALA A 487 -41.23 -24.26 39.88
N GLU A 488 -41.46 -22.97 39.64
CA GLU A 488 -41.01 -22.24 38.44
C GLU A 488 -39.52 -21.86 38.48
N VAL A 489 -38.89 -21.93 39.65
CA VAL A 489 -37.48 -21.56 39.85
C VAL A 489 -36.60 -22.76 39.53
N GLN A 490 -35.86 -22.63 38.43
CA GLN A 490 -34.86 -23.59 37.97
C GLN A 490 -33.52 -22.88 37.71
N PRO A 491 -32.40 -23.60 37.59
CA PRO A 491 -31.15 -23.02 37.15
C PRO A 491 -31.32 -22.30 35.80
N PHE A 492 -30.82 -21.06 35.70
CA PHE A 492 -31.09 -20.16 34.56
C PHE A 492 -30.90 -20.77 33.16
N LEU A 493 -29.92 -21.65 32.97
CA LEU A 493 -29.50 -22.20 31.69
C LEU A 493 -29.56 -23.74 31.65
N GLN A 494 -30.52 -24.34 32.36
CA GLN A 494 -30.66 -25.80 32.47
C GLN A 494 -30.85 -26.50 31.11
N GLU A 495 -31.50 -25.85 30.15
CA GLU A 495 -31.74 -26.41 28.81
C GLU A 495 -30.50 -26.39 27.90
N THR A 496 -29.52 -25.52 28.17
CA THR A 496 -28.33 -25.38 27.32
C THR A 496 -27.17 -26.24 27.84
N PRO A 497 -26.50 -27.03 26.99
CA PRO A 497 -25.35 -27.83 27.42
C PRO A 497 -24.19 -26.94 27.84
N LEU A 498 -23.37 -27.43 28.79
CA LEU A 498 -22.23 -26.69 29.34
C LEU A 498 -21.19 -26.32 28.26
N TYR A 499 -20.97 -27.20 27.30
CA TYR A 499 -20.08 -26.97 26.17
C TYR A 499 -20.64 -27.57 24.88
N THR A 500 -20.09 -27.09 23.77
CA THR A 500 -20.37 -27.55 22.41
C THR A 500 -19.04 -27.85 21.72
N ASP A 501 -19.08 -28.47 20.54
CA ASP A 501 -17.88 -28.80 19.74
C ASP A 501 -17.03 -27.56 19.40
N ASN A 502 -17.63 -26.37 19.37
CA ASN A 502 -16.94 -25.11 19.06
C ASN A 502 -16.43 -24.37 20.30
N THR A 503 -16.75 -24.83 21.51
CA THR A 503 -16.42 -24.11 22.76
C THR A 503 -14.90 -24.08 22.98
N ALA A 504 -14.21 -25.22 22.87
CA ALA A 504 -12.75 -25.29 23.02
C ALA A 504 -12.02 -24.42 21.99
N ASN A 505 -12.44 -24.49 20.73
CA ASN A 505 -11.92 -23.64 19.65
C ASN A 505 -12.12 -22.14 19.93
N GLY A 506 -13.31 -21.75 20.41
CA GLY A 506 -13.60 -20.37 20.79
C GLY A 506 -12.70 -19.86 21.93
N ILE A 507 -12.44 -20.69 22.94
CA ILE A 507 -11.53 -20.37 24.05
C ILE A 507 -10.09 -20.25 23.52
N SER A 508 -9.63 -21.15 22.65
CA SER A 508 -8.30 -21.05 22.03
C SER A 508 -8.12 -19.77 21.23
N LEU A 509 -9.16 -19.29 20.53
CA LEU A 509 -9.10 -18.05 19.75
C LEU A 509 -8.97 -16.80 20.61
N LEU A 510 -9.41 -16.85 21.88
CA LEU A 510 -9.28 -15.73 22.81
C LEU A 510 -7.82 -15.37 23.06
N TRP A 511 -6.95 -16.39 23.12
CA TRP A 511 -5.51 -16.27 23.33
C TRP A 511 -4.70 -16.29 22.03
N ALA A 512 -5.36 -16.25 20.87
CA ALA A 512 -4.68 -16.23 19.59
C ALA A 512 -4.07 -14.85 19.30
N PRO A 513 -2.94 -14.78 18.56
CA PRO A 513 -2.36 -13.51 18.17
C PRO A 513 -3.30 -12.73 17.23
N ARG A 514 -3.23 -11.40 17.27
CA ARG A 514 -3.87 -10.56 16.24
C ARG A 514 -3.37 -11.01 14.86
N PRO A 515 -4.26 -11.30 13.89
CA PRO A 515 -5.67 -10.92 13.81
C PRO A 515 -6.70 -11.96 14.26
N PHE A 516 -6.30 -13.14 14.73
CA PHE A 516 -7.20 -14.29 14.95
C PHE A 516 -8.08 -14.17 16.21
N ASN A 517 -7.72 -13.30 17.14
CA ASN A 517 -8.56 -12.96 18.30
C ASN A 517 -9.75 -12.02 17.98
N LEU A 518 -9.94 -11.64 16.72
CA LEU A 518 -11.01 -10.72 16.30
C LEU A 518 -12.00 -11.41 15.36
N ARG A 519 -13.30 -11.26 15.63
CA ARG A 519 -14.38 -11.77 14.76
C ARG A 519 -14.64 -10.91 13.51
N SER A 520 -14.40 -9.61 13.63
CA SER A 520 -14.58 -8.66 12.53
C SER A 520 -13.46 -7.65 12.49
N GLY A 521 -13.23 -7.08 11.32
CA GLY A 521 -12.15 -6.14 11.10
C GLY A 521 -12.26 -5.37 9.80
N ARG A 522 -11.23 -4.55 9.56
CA ARG A 522 -11.00 -3.92 8.26
C ARG A 522 -10.03 -4.76 7.45
N THR A 523 -10.25 -4.80 6.14
CA THR A 523 -9.25 -5.34 5.23
C THR A 523 -8.02 -4.44 5.26
N ARG A 524 -6.85 -5.05 5.05
CA ARG A 524 -5.57 -4.35 4.97
C ARG A 524 -5.04 -4.49 3.55
N ARG A 525 -4.08 -3.66 3.16
CA ARG A 525 -3.37 -3.93 1.90
C ARG A 525 -2.48 -5.14 2.13
N ALA A 526 -2.27 -5.97 1.10
CA ALA A 526 -1.32 -7.09 1.17
C ALA A 526 0.05 -6.65 1.70
N VAL A 527 0.50 -5.47 1.26
CA VAL A 527 1.70 -4.75 1.69
C VAL A 527 1.81 -4.57 3.20
N ASP A 528 0.69 -4.29 3.85
CA ASP A 528 0.68 -3.85 5.24
C ASP A 528 0.69 -5.05 6.21
N VAL A 529 0.65 -6.30 5.73
CA VAL A 529 0.60 -7.52 6.55
C VAL A 529 1.99 -8.18 6.62
N PRO A 530 2.78 -7.94 7.69
CA PRO A 530 4.12 -8.48 7.79
C PRO A 530 4.11 -9.91 8.37
N LEU A 531 4.25 -10.91 7.50
CA LEU A 531 4.13 -12.33 7.85
C LEU A 531 5.18 -12.83 8.86
N VAL A 532 6.41 -12.34 8.77
CA VAL A 532 7.55 -12.83 9.58
C VAL A 532 7.98 -11.85 10.68
N LYS A 533 7.15 -10.85 10.98
CA LYS A 533 7.48 -9.83 11.99
C LYS A 533 7.56 -10.38 13.41
N SER A 534 6.75 -11.39 13.74
CA SER A 534 6.85 -12.09 15.02
C SER A 534 8.21 -12.78 15.18
N TRP A 535 8.71 -13.39 14.11
CA TRP A 535 9.88 -14.27 14.15
C TRP A 535 11.17 -13.58 14.62
N TYR A 536 11.42 -12.35 14.17
CA TYR A 536 12.62 -11.60 14.59
C TYR A 536 12.38 -10.72 15.82
N ARG A 537 11.12 -10.56 16.26
CA ARG A 537 10.81 -9.91 17.54
C ARG A 537 11.09 -10.82 18.73
N GLU A 538 11.12 -12.13 18.50
CA GLU A 538 11.52 -13.12 19.49
C GLU A 538 13.04 -13.28 19.55
N HIS A 539 13.54 -13.89 20.63
CA HIS A 539 14.95 -14.22 20.72
C HIS A 539 15.34 -15.26 19.68
N VAL A 540 16.58 -15.16 19.19
CA VAL A 540 17.12 -16.17 18.26
C VAL A 540 17.19 -17.52 18.97
N PRO A 541 16.69 -18.61 18.35
CA PRO A 541 16.84 -19.95 18.92
C PRO A 541 18.32 -20.30 19.19
N PRO A 542 18.61 -21.08 20.24
CA PRO A 542 19.98 -21.49 20.55
C PRO A 542 20.55 -22.38 19.44
N GLY A 543 21.87 -22.31 19.23
CA GLY A 543 22.58 -23.14 18.23
C GLY A 543 22.57 -22.61 16.79
N GLN A 544 21.98 -21.44 16.52
CA GLN A 544 21.99 -20.85 15.18
C GLN A 544 23.35 -20.21 14.81
N PRO A 545 23.76 -20.24 13.54
CA PRO A 545 25.01 -19.61 13.08
C PRO A 545 25.07 -18.09 13.37
N VAL A 546 26.29 -17.56 13.50
CA VAL A 546 26.55 -16.12 13.74
C VAL A 546 25.83 -15.25 12.69
N LYS A 547 25.85 -15.67 11.42
CA LYS A 547 25.22 -14.94 10.31
C LYS A 547 23.74 -14.67 10.58
N VAL A 548 23.01 -15.67 11.07
CA VAL A 548 21.58 -15.56 11.39
C VAL A 548 21.35 -14.66 12.61
N ARG A 549 22.18 -14.80 13.65
CA ARG A 549 22.09 -13.96 14.86
C ARG A 549 22.29 -12.48 14.53
N VAL A 550 23.25 -12.16 13.66
CA VAL A 550 23.47 -10.79 13.19
C VAL A 550 22.29 -10.28 12.36
N SER A 551 21.69 -11.13 11.51
CA SER A 551 20.48 -10.77 10.76
C SER A 551 19.34 -10.36 11.69
N TYR A 552 19.04 -11.14 12.72
CA TYR A 552 18.01 -10.79 13.71
C TYR A 552 18.27 -9.43 14.37
N GLN A 553 19.50 -9.19 14.80
CA GLN A 553 19.89 -7.90 15.40
C GLN A 553 19.68 -6.73 14.43
N LYS A 554 20.00 -6.90 13.14
CA LYS A 554 19.76 -5.88 12.11
C LYS A 554 18.26 -5.64 11.89
N LEU A 555 17.44 -6.70 11.84
CA LEU A 555 16.00 -6.56 11.68
C LEU A 555 15.33 -5.89 12.87
N LEU A 556 15.75 -6.24 14.08
CA LEU A 556 15.35 -5.54 15.30
C LEU A 556 15.79 -4.08 15.27
N LYS A 557 17.00 -3.77 14.79
CA LYS A 557 17.48 -2.39 14.64
C LYS A 557 16.54 -1.59 13.72
N TYR A 558 16.14 -2.14 12.57
CA TYR A 558 15.19 -1.48 11.68
C TYR A 558 13.83 -1.31 12.35
N PHE A 559 13.30 -2.33 13.01
CA PHE A 559 12.04 -2.25 13.74
C PHE A 559 12.04 -1.12 14.77
N VAL A 560 13.10 -1.01 15.58
CA VAL A 560 13.25 0.04 16.59
C VAL A 560 13.42 1.42 15.96
N LEU A 561 14.23 1.56 14.90
CA LEU A 561 14.41 2.84 14.21
C LEU A 561 13.11 3.36 13.58
N ASN A 562 12.30 2.46 13.01
CA ASN A 562 10.99 2.83 12.46
C ASN A 562 10.05 3.31 13.56
N ALA A 563 9.96 2.58 14.68
CA ALA A 563 9.13 2.96 15.81
C ALA A 563 9.59 4.28 16.45
N LEU A 564 10.89 4.53 16.53
CA LEU A 564 11.46 5.73 17.13
C LEU A 564 11.25 6.99 16.26
N LYS A 565 11.40 6.85 14.93
CA LYS A 565 11.27 7.96 13.98
C LYS A 565 9.82 8.16 13.50
N HIS A 566 8.89 7.31 13.90
CA HIS A 566 7.48 7.44 13.56
C HIS A 566 6.95 8.81 13.99
N ARG A 567 6.48 9.61 13.03
CA ARG A 567 5.67 10.81 13.29
C ARG A 567 4.24 10.54 12.85
N PRO A 568 3.23 10.98 13.62
CA PRO A 568 1.85 10.86 13.17
C PRO A 568 1.69 11.59 11.82
N PRO A 569 1.00 10.99 10.84
CA PRO A 569 0.87 11.58 9.52
C PRO A 569 0.16 12.93 9.62
N LYS A 570 0.80 14.00 9.13
CA LYS A 570 0.21 15.34 9.06
C LYS A 570 -1.09 15.25 8.21
N PRO A 571 -2.22 15.86 8.63
CA PRO A 571 -3.44 15.84 7.82
C PRO A 571 -3.20 16.57 6.50
N GLN A 572 -3.34 15.86 5.38
CA GLN A 572 -3.13 16.40 4.03
C GLN A 572 -4.41 16.33 3.19
N LYS A 573 -4.56 17.26 2.25
CA LYS A 573 -5.65 17.20 1.26
C LYS A 573 -5.46 15.97 0.38
N LYS A 574 -6.46 15.08 0.33
CA LYS A 574 -6.43 13.86 -0.49
C LYS A 574 -6.35 14.23 -1.98
N ARG A 575 -5.26 13.86 -2.64
CA ARG A 575 -5.05 14.03 -4.09
C ARG A 575 -5.19 12.66 -4.76
N TYR A 576 -6.22 12.48 -5.58
CA TYR A 576 -6.50 11.20 -6.25
C TYR A 576 -6.06 11.23 -7.71
N LEU A 577 -4.78 10.90 -7.96
CA LEU A 577 -4.18 10.99 -9.30
C LEU A 577 -4.97 10.25 -10.38
N PHE A 578 -5.32 8.98 -10.15
CA PHE A 578 -6.03 8.17 -11.14
C PHE A 578 -7.49 8.58 -11.34
N ARG A 579 -8.13 9.16 -10.31
CA ARG A 579 -9.47 9.76 -10.48
C ARG A 579 -9.40 10.99 -11.38
N SER A 580 -8.37 11.82 -11.19
CA SER A 580 -8.11 12.96 -12.06
C SER A 580 -7.84 12.53 -13.51
N PHE A 581 -7.02 11.49 -13.73
CA PHE A 581 -6.76 10.95 -15.06
C PHE A 581 -8.02 10.36 -15.71
N LYS A 582 -8.78 9.52 -14.99
CA LYS A 582 -10.05 8.94 -15.48
C LYS A 582 -11.06 10.03 -15.86
N GLY A 583 -11.06 11.16 -15.15
CA GLY A 583 -11.91 12.32 -15.48
C GLY A 583 -11.56 13.03 -16.80
N THR A 584 -10.35 12.83 -17.34
CA THR A 584 -9.96 13.42 -18.64
C THR A 584 -10.38 12.53 -19.81
N LYS A 585 -10.61 13.09 -21.00
CA LYS A 585 -10.91 12.33 -22.23
C LYS A 585 -9.77 11.43 -22.74
N PHE A 586 -8.55 11.62 -22.24
CA PHE A 586 -7.34 10.94 -22.72
C PHE A 586 -7.11 9.57 -22.09
N PHE A 587 -7.90 9.20 -21.08
CA PHE A 587 -7.79 7.90 -20.42
C PHE A 587 -9.10 7.13 -20.48
N GLN A 588 -8.98 5.82 -20.67
CA GLN A 588 -10.07 4.86 -20.62
C GLN A 588 -9.76 3.75 -19.61
N THR A 589 -10.80 3.04 -19.15
CA THR A 589 -10.66 1.89 -18.27
C THR A 589 -11.02 0.60 -18.98
N THR A 590 -10.39 -0.49 -18.57
CA THR A 590 -10.65 -1.87 -19.06
C THR A 590 -10.21 -2.83 -17.96
N THR A 591 -10.58 -4.11 -18.06
CA THR A 591 -9.97 -5.20 -17.29
C THR A 591 -8.94 -5.92 -18.17
N LEU A 592 -7.78 -6.25 -17.62
CA LEU A 592 -6.71 -7.00 -18.33
C LEU A 592 -6.13 -8.04 -17.39
N ASP A 593 -5.62 -9.13 -17.95
CA ASP A 593 -4.73 -10.02 -17.21
C ASP A 593 -3.47 -9.24 -16.77
N TRP A 594 -3.00 -9.54 -15.56
CA TRP A 594 -1.81 -8.90 -15.00
C TRP A 594 -0.56 -9.12 -15.84
N VAL A 595 -0.39 -10.31 -16.44
CA VAL A 595 0.76 -10.60 -17.32
C VAL A 595 0.69 -9.74 -18.58
N GLU A 596 -0.50 -9.58 -19.15
CA GLU A 596 -0.74 -8.68 -20.28
C GLU A 596 -0.38 -7.23 -19.93
N ALA A 597 -0.88 -6.72 -18.79
CA ALA A 597 -0.55 -5.39 -18.30
C ALA A 597 0.96 -5.22 -18.05
N GLY A 598 1.64 -6.24 -17.54
CA GLY A 598 3.07 -6.26 -17.32
C GLY A 598 3.89 -6.19 -18.60
N LEU A 599 3.54 -6.99 -19.60
CA LEU A 599 4.16 -6.96 -20.94
C LEU A 599 3.97 -5.58 -21.60
N GLN A 600 2.77 -5.00 -21.49
CA GLN A 600 2.50 -3.64 -21.98
C GLN A 600 3.39 -2.60 -21.29
N VAL A 601 3.52 -2.62 -19.96
CA VAL A 601 4.37 -1.69 -19.21
C VAL A 601 5.85 -1.84 -19.61
N CYS A 602 6.34 -3.07 -19.80
CA CYS A 602 7.70 -3.33 -20.26
C CYS A 602 7.95 -2.76 -21.67
N ARG A 603 7.03 -3.02 -22.63
CA ARG A 603 7.09 -2.50 -24.00
C ARG A 603 7.03 -0.97 -24.02
N GLN A 604 6.12 -0.38 -23.25
CA GLN A 604 5.99 1.08 -23.09
C GLN A 604 7.28 1.69 -22.51
N GLY A 605 7.83 1.11 -21.44
CA GLY A 605 9.08 1.56 -20.83
C GLY A 605 10.26 1.52 -21.79
N TYR A 606 10.41 0.43 -22.53
CA TYR A 606 11.43 0.28 -23.57
C TYR A 606 11.28 1.37 -24.65
N ASN A 607 10.08 1.53 -25.20
CA ASN A 607 9.80 2.53 -26.24
C ASN A 607 10.06 3.96 -25.76
N MET A 608 9.69 4.31 -24.52
CA MET A 608 9.94 5.64 -23.96
C MET A 608 11.44 5.94 -23.82
N LEU A 609 12.22 4.98 -23.30
CA LEU A 609 13.66 5.15 -23.16
C LEU A 609 14.35 5.20 -24.52
N ASN A 610 13.93 4.35 -25.46
CA ASN A 610 14.48 4.33 -26.81
C ASN A 610 14.16 5.63 -27.57
N LEU A 611 12.91 6.12 -27.49
CA LEU A 611 12.53 7.43 -28.04
C LEU A 611 13.36 8.58 -27.44
N LEU A 612 13.77 8.49 -26.18
CA LEU A 612 14.61 9.50 -25.54
C LEU A 612 16.04 9.46 -26.08
N ILE A 613 16.59 8.28 -26.36
CA ILE A 613 17.89 8.08 -27.01
C ILE A 613 17.86 8.67 -28.43
N HIS A 614 16.85 8.32 -29.23
CA HIS A 614 16.67 8.84 -30.58
C HIS A 614 16.41 10.35 -30.61
N ARG A 615 15.63 10.90 -29.67
CA ARG A 615 15.41 12.35 -29.55
C ARG A 615 16.69 13.14 -29.30
N LYS A 616 17.68 12.54 -28.62
CA LYS A 616 19.01 13.13 -28.40
C LYS A 616 19.97 12.89 -29.57
N ASN A 617 19.53 12.22 -30.63
CA ASN A 617 20.33 11.83 -31.79
C ASN A 617 21.57 11.04 -31.36
N LEU A 618 21.35 9.97 -30.58
CA LEU A 618 22.39 9.07 -30.05
C LEU A 618 22.33 7.70 -30.76
N ASN A 619 22.46 7.70 -32.08
CA ASN A 619 22.29 6.48 -32.91
C ASN A 619 23.39 5.42 -32.70
N TYR A 620 24.44 5.75 -31.97
CA TYR A 620 25.56 4.87 -31.63
C TYR A 620 25.39 4.18 -30.26
N LEU A 621 24.23 4.37 -29.61
CA LEU A 621 23.82 3.62 -28.44
C LEU A 621 22.65 2.72 -28.81
N HIS A 622 22.70 1.48 -28.35
CA HIS A 622 21.62 0.52 -28.46
C HIS A 622 21.12 0.18 -27.05
N LEU A 623 19.81 0.22 -26.87
CA LEU A 623 19.14 -0.28 -25.68
C LEU A 623 18.56 -1.64 -26.07
N ASP A 624 18.99 -2.70 -25.40
CA ASP A 624 18.45 -4.04 -25.63
C ASP A 624 17.14 -4.25 -24.85
N TYR A 625 16.46 -5.36 -25.08
CA TYR A 625 15.14 -5.63 -24.47
C TYR A 625 15.20 -5.99 -22.98
N ASN A 626 16.39 -6.37 -22.48
CA ASN A 626 16.68 -6.54 -21.06
C ASN A 626 17.22 -5.27 -20.39
N PHE A 627 17.09 -4.12 -21.06
CA PHE A 627 17.43 -2.78 -20.58
C PHE A 627 18.92 -2.56 -20.29
N ASN A 628 19.84 -3.29 -20.94
CA ASN A 628 21.24 -2.88 -21.00
C ASN A 628 21.43 -1.81 -22.08
N LEU A 629 22.22 -0.78 -21.73
CA LEU A 629 22.62 0.26 -22.68
C LEU A 629 24.04 -0.05 -23.16
N LYS A 630 24.19 -0.43 -24.42
CA LYS A 630 25.46 -0.85 -25.02
C LYS A 630 25.86 0.14 -26.15
N PRO A 631 27.14 0.52 -26.27
CA PRO A 631 27.61 1.27 -27.43
C PRO A 631 27.71 0.34 -28.65
N VAL A 632 27.18 0.76 -29.79
CA VAL A 632 27.23 -0.02 -31.05
C VAL A 632 28.64 -0.04 -31.65
N LYS A 633 29.39 1.03 -31.41
CA LYS A 633 30.77 1.21 -31.86
C LYS A 633 31.59 1.88 -30.76
N THR A 634 32.91 1.83 -30.89
CA THR A 634 33.80 2.63 -30.04
C THR A 634 33.49 4.11 -30.20
N LEU A 635 33.14 4.78 -29.10
CA LEU A 635 32.68 6.17 -29.12
C LEU A 635 33.87 7.13 -29.08
N THR A 636 33.80 8.18 -29.90
CA THR A 636 34.71 9.32 -29.80
C THR A 636 34.51 10.05 -28.46
N THR A 637 35.49 10.86 -28.04
CA THR A 637 35.37 11.67 -26.82
C THR A 637 34.17 12.63 -26.87
N LYS A 638 33.83 13.18 -28.05
CA LYS A 638 32.65 14.03 -28.26
C LYS A 638 31.35 13.25 -28.12
N GLU A 639 31.25 12.06 -28.74
CA GLU A 639 30.10 11.18 -28.60
C GLU A 639 29.90 10.74 -27.15
N ARG A 640 30.98 10.30 -26.47
CA ARG A 640 30.94 9.88 -25.05
C ARG A 640 30.47 10.99 -24.11
N LYS A 641 30.90 12.24 -24.32
CA LYS A 641 30.43 13.39 -23.53
C LYS A 641 28.95 13.67 -23.78
N LYS A 642 28.49 13.60 -25.04
CA LYS A 642 27.09 13.82 -25.42
C LYS A 642 26.15 12.72 -24.93
N SER A 643 26.63 11.48 -24.88
CA SER A 643 25.84 10.29 -24.56
C SER A 643 25.81 9.94 -23.08
N ARG A 644 26.47 10.74 -22.23
CA ARG A 644 26.49 10.56 -20.79
C ARG A 644 25.12 10.92 -20.20
N PHE A 645 24.32 9.89 -19.92
CA PHE A 645 23.07 10.05 -19.20
C PHE A 645 23.30 10.25 -17.69
N GLY A 646 22.39 10.97 -17.04
CA GLY A 646 22.39 11.16 -15.60
C GLY A 646 21.68 10.03 -14.85
N ASN A 647 21.68 10.12 -13.51
CA ASN A 647 21.13 9.09 -12.63
C ASN A 647 19.64 8.82 -12.88
N ALA A 648 18.83 9.83 -13.23
CA ALA A 648 17.40 9.65 -13.47
C ALA A 648 17.10 8.63 -14.59
N PHE A 649 17.87 8.70 -15.69
CA PHE A 649 17.71 7.76 -16.81
C PHE A 649 18.11 6.35 -16.40
N HIS A 650 19.29 6.19 -15.80
CA HIS A 650 19.80 4.88 -15.43
C HIS A 650 18.99 4.23 -14.31
N LEU A 651 18.54 5.00 -13.32
CA LEU A 651 17.68 4.50 -12.25
C LEU A 651 16.33 4.01 -12.79
N CYS A 652 15.69 4.79 -13.67
CA CYS A 652 14.44 4.38 -14.31
C CYS A 652 14.63 3.12 -15.18
N ARG A 653 15.74 3.04 -15.92
CA ARG A 653 16.14 1.86 -16.69
C ARG A 653 16.29 0.62 -15.81
N GLU A 654 17.00 0.71 -14.68
CA GLU A 654 17.19 -0.42 -13.78
C GLU A 654 15.89 -0.84 -13.07
N ILE A 655 14.98 0.09 -12.76
CA ILE A 655 13.64 -0.24 -12.24
C ILE A 655 12.85 -1.03 -13.28
N LEU A 656 12.90 -0.62 -14.54
CA LEU A 656 12.26 -1.34 -15.64
C LEU A 656 12.91 -2.70 -15.87
N ARG A 657 14.23 -2.82 -15.73
CA ARG A 657 14.95 -4.11 -15.76
C ARG A 657 14.44 -5.07 -14.70
N LEU A 658 14.31 -4.63 -13.44
CA LEU A 658 13.76 -5.47 -12.38
C LEU A 658 12.33 -5.91 -12.70
N THR A 659 11.51 -4.97 -13.17
CA THR A 659 10.12 -5.24 -13.54
C THR A 659 10.06 -6.29 -14.64
N LYS A 660 10.89 -6.15 -15.68
CA LYS A 660 11.03 -7.10 -16.79
C LYS A 660 11.39 -8.49 -16.29
N LEU A 661 12.37 -8.64 -15.39
CA LEU A 661 12.74 -9.94 -14.80
C LEU A 661 11.55 -10.63 -14.09
N ILE A 662 10.74 -9.86 -13.36
CA ILE A 662 9.55 -10.37 -12.66
C ILE A 662 8.48 -10.79 -13.67
N ILE A 663 8.14 -9.92 -14.63
CA ILE A 663 7.13 -10.22 -15.65
C ILE A 663 7.54 -11.43 -16.50
N ASP A 664 8.78 -11.47 -16.96
CA ASP A 664 9.31 -12.59 -17.75
C ASP A 664 9.24 -13.92 -16.99
N SER A 665 9.43 -13.89 -15.66
CA SER A 665 9.27 -15.11 -14.83
C SER A 665 7.84 -15.61 -14.85
N HIS A 666 6.85 -14.72 -14.73
CA HIS A 666 5.44 -15.07 -14.87
C HIS A 666 5.07 -15.49 -16.30
N VAL A 667 5.69 -14.89 -17.33
CA VAL A 667 5.48 -15.31 -18.72
C VAL A 667 5.98 -16.75 -18.93
N GLN A 668 7.17 -17.10 -18.42
CA GLN A 668 7.69 -18.47 -18.49
C GLN A 668 6.80 -19.49 -17.77
N TYR A 669 6.20 -19.09 -16.64
CA TYR A 669 5.18 -19.91 -15.96
C TYR A 669 3.92 -20.09 -16.82
N ARG A 670 3.42 -19.01 -17.43
CA ARG A 670 2.22 -19.04 -18.28
C ARG A 670 2.40 -19.76 -19.61
N LEU A 671 3.64 -19.87 -20.09
CA LEU A 671 4.02 -20.69 -21.24
C LEU A 671 4.29 -22.17 -20.88
N ASN A 672 4.08 -22.55 -19.62
CA ASN A 672 4.30 -23.90 -19.09
C ASN A 672 5.76 -24.40 -19.19
N ASN A 673 6.73 -23.47 -19.32
CA ASN A 673 8.16 -23.79 -19.32
C ASN A 673 8.74 -23.99 -17.91
N VAL A 674 8.07 -23.43 -16.89
CA VAL A 674 8.49 -23.40 -15.50
C VAL A 674 7.27 -23.71 -14.63
N ASP A 675 7.45 -24.50 -13.56
CA ASP A 675 6.34 -24.84 -12.65
C ASP A 675 6.08 -23.74 -11.60
N ALA A 676 4.95 -23.84 -10.89
CA ALA A 676 4.56 -22.85 -9.89
C ALA A 676 5.58 -22.72 -8.73
N PHE A 677 6.22 -23.82 -8.32
CA PHE A 677 7.22 -23.82 -7.25
C PHE A 677 8.54 -23.15 -7.68
N GLN A 678 8.99 -23.38 -8.91
CA GLN A 678 10.15 -22.72 -9.51
C GLN A 678 9.86 -21.25 -9.77
N LEU A 679 8.65 -20.87 -10.16
CA LEU A 679 8.23 -19.47 -10.23
C LEU A 679 8.38 -18.81 -8.86
N ALA A 680 7.86 -19.43 -7.80
CA ALA A 680 7.95 -18.90 -6.44
C ALA A 680 9.42 -18.78 -5.95
N ASP A 681 10.26 -19.79 -6.19
CA ASP A 681 11.70 -19.72 -5.89
C ASP A 681 12.41 -18.66 -6.75
N GLY A 682 12.03 -18.53 -8.02
CA GLY A 682 12.55 -17.54 -8.95
C GLY A 682 12.26 -16.11 -8.50
N LEU A 683 11.01 -15.83 -8.13
CA LEU A 683 10.61 -14.54 -7.57
C LEU A 683 11.33 -14.26 -6.26
N GLN A 684 11.43 -15.24 -5.36
CA GLN A 684 12.18 -15.11 -4.12
C GLN A 684 13.65 -14.76 -4.39
N TYR A 685 14.28 -15.43 -5.36
CA TYR A 685 15.65 -15.16 -5.77
C TYR A 685 15.82 -13.76 -6.34
N VAL A 686 14.90 -13.32 -7.22
CA VAL A 686 14.92 -11.97 -7.81
C VAL A 686 14.86 -10.89 -6.72
N PHE A 687 13.94 -11.02 -5.77
CA PHE A 687 13.81 -10.05 -4.67
C PHE A 687 14.99 -10.10 -3.69
N ALA A 688 15.59 -11.28 -3.44
CA ALA A 688 16.76 -11.38 -2.57
C ALA A 688 18.05 -10.85 -3.23
N HIS A 689 18.16 -10.95 -4.56
CA HIS A 689 19.41 -10.66 -5.30
C HIS A 689 19.30 -9.47 -6.26
N VAL A 690 18.48 -8.47 -5.92
CA VAL A 690 18.30 -7.27 -6.77
C VAL A 690 19.64 -6.56 -7.03
N GLY A 691 20.52 -6.48 -6.04
CA GLY A 691 21.85 -5.86 -6.21
C GLY A 691 22.78 -6.61 -7.16
N GLN A 692 22.55 -7.91 -7.38
CA GLN A 692 23.33 -8.73 -8.32
C GLN A 692 22.70 -8.74 -9.72
N LEU A 693 21.38 -8.88 -9.79
CA LEU A 693 20.65 -8.96 -11.06
C LEU A 693 20.45 -7.59 -11.73
N THR A 694 20.53 -6.51 -10.96
CA THR A 694 20.41 -5.14 -11.44
C THR A 694 21.61 -4.30 -11.00
N GLY A 695 21.75 -3.11 -11.57
CA GLY A 695 22.76 -2.11 -11.20
C GLY A 695 22.21 -0.94 -10.39
N MET A 696 21.02 -1.04 -9.78
CA MET A 696 20.33 0.11 -9.15
C MET A 696 21.20 0.89 -8.15
N TYR A 697 21.96 0.16 -7.33
CA TYR A 697 22.85 0.72 -6.30
C TYR A 697 23.91 1.68 -6.86
N ARG A 698 24.32 1.53 -8.13
CA ARG A 698 25.32 2.40 -8.78
C ARG A 698 24.80 3.81 -9.05
N TYR A 699 23.50 3.96 -9.23
CA TYR A 699 22.86 5.21 -9.66
C TYR A 699 22.12 5.92 -8.52
N LYS A 700 21.89 5.21 -7.43
CA LYS A 700 21.41 5.76 -6.17
C LYS A 700 21.98 4.92 -5.02
N TYR A 701 23.13 5.34 -4.53
CA TYR A 701 23.74 4.79 -3.33
C TYR A 701 23.30 5.66 -2.16
N THR A 702 22.24 5.26 -1.47
CA THR A 702 21.90 5.86 -0.17
C THR A 702 22.14 4.82 0.92
N HIS A 703 22.40 5.27 2.14
CA HIS A 703 22.49 4.38 3.30
C HIS A 703 21.23 3.49 3.43
N GLU A 704 20.10 3.94 2.87
CA GLU A 704 18.84 3.22 2.81
C GLU A 704 18.82 2.12 1.73
N THR A 705 19.42 2.31 0.55
CA THR A 705 19.48 1.24 -0.48
C THR A 705 20.36 0.08 -0.03
N ASP A 706 21.43 0.37 0.71
CA ASP A 706 22.24 -0.67 1.36
C ASP A 706 21.50 -1.35 2.51
N GLN A 707 20.68 -0.61 3.26
CA GLN A 707 19.79 -1.20 4.27
C GLN A 707 18.71 -2.07 3.66
N ASP A 708 18.17 -1.70 2.49
CA ASP A 708 17.14 -2.47 1.79
C ASP A 708 17.74 -3.82 1.31
N VAL A 709 18.93 -3.80 0.68
CA VAL A 709 19.63 -5.03 0.24
C VAL A 709 20.06 -5.89 1.44
N GLN A 710 20.65 -5.30 2.47
CA GLN A 710 21.04 -6.03 3.68
C GLN A 710 19.81 -6.55 4.46
N GLY A 711 18.69 -5.84 4.39
CA GLY A 711 17.41 -6.26 4.93
C GLY A 711 16.92 -7.52 4.21
N LEU A 712 16.90 -7.51 2.88
CA LEU A 712 16.49 -8.65 2.06
C LEU A 712 17.38 -9.88 2.31
N GLU A 713 18.70 -9.71 2.38
CA GLU A 713 19.63 -10.79 2.76
C GLU A 713 19.38 -11.31 4.18
N ALA A 714 19.10 -10.42 5.14
CA ALA A 714 18.78 -10.80 6.50
C ALA A 714 17.46 -11.60 6.58
N PHE A 715 16.47 -11.25 5.74
CA PHE A 715 15.20 -11.98 5.62
C PHE A 715 15.38 -13.36 5.01
N ASP A 716 16.17 -13.48 3.94
CA ASP A 716 16.46 -14.78 3.33
C ASP A 716 17.09 -15.74 4.35
N LEU A 717 18.05 -15.25 5.14
CA LEU A 717 18.69 -16.04 6.19
C LEU A 717 17.73 -16.48 7.31
N LEU A 718 16.81 -15.60 7.68
CA LEU A 718 15.77 -15.89 8.67
C LEU A 718 14.79 -16.95 8.13
N GLN A 719 14.38 -16.87 6.87
CA GLN A 719 13.55 -17.91 6.25
C GLN A 719 14.27 -19.24 6.13
N VAL A 720 15.54 -19.25 5.74
CA VAL A 720 16.37 -20.46 5.68
C VAL A 720 16.49 -21.11 7.06
N GLN A 721 16.66 -20.31 8.12
CA GLN A 721 16.71 -20.82 9.49
C GLN A 721 15.38 -21.45 9.94
N TYR A 722 14.25 -20.81 9.67
CA TYR A 722 12.93 -21.37 10.03
C TYR A 722 12.61 -22.65 9.24
N ARG A 723 13.10 -22.76 7.99
CA ARG A 723 13.02 -24.01 7.21
C ARG A 723 13.78 -25.17 7.86
N THR A 724 14.93 -24.91 8.49
CA THR A 724 15.79 -25.94 9.09
C THR A 724 15.47 -26.25 10.56
N SER A 725 14.95 -25.29 11.33
CA SER A 725 14.82 -25.41 12.79
C SER A 725 13.61 -26.26 13.25
N ARG A 726 12.46 -26.17 12.57
CA ARG A 726 11.27 -26.99 12.91
C ARG A 726 11.39 -28.48 12.55
N LYS A 727 12.50 -28.92 11.94
CA LYS A 727 12.81 -30.36 11.80
C LYS A 727 13.15 -31.02 13.15
N ARG A 728 13.53 -30.24 14.19
CA ARG A 728 13.97 -30.78 15.49
C ARG A 728 12.91 -30.74 16.59
N SER A 729 11.88 -29.91 16.47
CA SER A 729 10.88 -29.71 17.54
C SER A 729 9.67 -30.65 17.49
N ARG A 730 9.59 -31.57 16.52
CA ARG A 730 8.56 -32.64 16.46
C ARG A 730 9.12 -34.04 16.79
N VAL A 731 10.35 -34.13 17.30
CA VAL A 731 10.99 -35.39 17.73
C VAL A 731 11.33 -35.34 19.24
N ARG A 732 10.53 -34.63 20.03
CA ARG A 732 10.53 -34.76 21.48
C ARG A 732 9.12 -34.78 22.00
#